data_AF-A0A1E4F8W8-F1
#
_entry.id   AF-A0A1E4F8W8-F1
#
_cell.length_a   1.000
_cell.length_b   1.000
_cell.length_c   1.000
_cell.angle_alpha   90.00
_cell.angle_beta   90.00
_cell.angle_gamma   90.00
#
_symmetry.space_group_name_H-M   'P 1'
#
loop_
_entity.id
_entity.type
_entity.pdbx_description
1 polymer ?
#
loop_
_entity_poly.entity_id
_entity_poly.type
_entity_poly.pdbx_seq_one_letter_code
_entity_poly.pdbx_strand_id
1 'polypeptide(L)'
;MIFGQNLHGQVVSVQLRLDEVSAGESKYRWLSSARHGGPGPGAPATFWRPVSNRPAPDTIRLCEGAFKAILAAERTGIAGIAAGAGVGSMASKQIEEMLRALRPAKVFFTPDQDFHKPEVAARIATVLGRLFYLRQELGFELLVETWGLDQSVELRPKGIDDALLAGLEIITMKPEDYRQLLPFVESGQNHGRQGDQVDILDAQPKWDTPVPLEQPVKKPKFPMHVLPRLARDYGLAVAEAYQVPDSYAASLVLATASIASLKRQVVDAGRGPVTALNEWFNTVLESGSGKSGSMHAVLAPVYAFERKLVERAEVPEGQTNEIGLVSSDPTPESLEKRLRANDGRFAVANSEAADLFSIFEGRYTSSGAGANIGLPLKAYSGEVHRSDRVLRGATYIEEPRLTFSLAIQPTAFERFCASTELRERGFWARFLLDNPDSLLGYRKSEPKQIPAQLRESWSNLVTYLLGIDPTRDDDGRLRPFAIPVSSKASQVLKKFQEWSEVGLRPEGYWECCREFGARAREHVIKLAGLLHVLGNYEGGAPWEFPITETEIEAAIQVFSYYAEHVRIASGSASERRRDARVDYIIEKIKSKPEWRLSFKARALWQLVKGRGGIRSMDDLKADLTRLEEHGFLRQVEGKGRSLTYLVSPQLHSEKCSQCPQTSAKPFADELKSGGASAPNVPPTAMNGGDASEDASEDGFDFEGIGGALGIDSPPDLGLMPKASQRDGGIGGAFPVMSNSPEFVDLEDMF
;
A
#
# COMPACT_ATOMS: atom_id res chain seq x y z
N MET A 1 -65.55 -18.79 0.38
CA MET A 1 -64.20 -19.18 -0.13
C MET A 1 -63.44 -17.93 -0.53
N ILE A 2 -62.11 -17.95 -0.54
CA ILE A 2 -61.24 -16.84 -0.96
C ILE A 2 -60.31 -17.37 -2.06
N PHE A 3 -60.22 -16.64 -3.17
CA PHE A 3 -59.36 -16.97 -4.31
C PHE A 3 -58.21 -15.96 -4.37
N GLY A 4 -57.02 -16.37 -3.97
CA GLY A 4 -55.83 -15.53 -3.98
C GLY A 4 -55.24 -15.42 -5.39
N GLN A 5 -54.98 -14.20 -5.86
CA GLN A 5 -54.50 -13.93 -7.21
C GLN A 5 -53.07 -13.36 -7.23
N ASN A 6 -52.37 -13.52 -8.35
CA ASN A 6 -51.13 -12.79 -8.64
C ASN A 6 -51.42 -11.48 -9.41
N LEU A 7 -50.38 -10.73 -9.78
CA LEU A 7 -50.51 -9.48 -10.54
C LEU A 7 -51.19 -9.63 -11.92
N HIS A 8 -51.25 -10.85 -12.46
CA HIS A 8 -51.89 -11.17 -13.74
C HIS A 8 -53.35 -11.67 -13.57
N GLY A 9 -53.91 -11.61 -12.35
CA GLY A 9 -55.25 -12.11 -12.04
C GLY A 9 -55.38 -13.65 -12.01
N GLN A 10 -54.27 -14.38 -12.15
CA GLN A 10 -54.28 -15.84 -12.09
C GLN A 10 -54.44 -16.30 -10.64
N VAL A 11 -55.33 -17.28 -10.40
CA VAL A 11 -55.54 -17.85 -9.06
C VAL A 11 -54.34 -18.69 -8.65
N VAL A 12 -53.57 -18.18 -7.68
CA VAL A 12 -52.35 -18.79 -7.12
C VAL A 12 -52.58 -19.43 -5.74
N SER A 13 -53.75 -19.28 -5.14
CA SER A 13 -54.16 -20.02 -3.95
C SER A 13 -55.68 -20.02 -3.75
N VAL A 14 -56.20 -21.01 -3.03
CA VAL A 14 -57.61 -21.06 -2.61
C VAL A 14 -57.69 -21.33 -1.11
N GLN A 15 -58.26 -20.39 -0.37
CA GLN A 15 -58.42 -20.47 1.08
C GLN A 15 -59.90 -20.67 1.44
N LEU A 16 -60.16 -21.71 2.23
CA LEU A 16 -61.44 -21.91 2.90
C LEU A 16 -61.38 -21.20 4.25
N ARG A 17 -62.37 -20.36 4.55
CA ARG A 17 -62.75 -20.00 5.91
C ARG A 17 -63.77 -21.05 6.36
N LEU A 18 -63.63 -21.54 7.58
CA LEU A 18 -64.65 -22.38 8.21
C LEU A 18 -65.65 -21.48 8.94
N ASP A 19 -66.93 -21.84 8.88
CA ASP A 19 -68.00 -21.09 9.56
C ASP A 19 -68.13 -21.52 11.03
N GLU A 20 -67.98 -22.82 11.30
CA GLU A 20 -67.79 -23.39 12.64
C GLU A 20 -66.33 -23.86 12.81
N VAL A 21 -65.76 -23.66 14.01
CA VAL A 21 -64.36 -24.01 14.32
C VAL A 21 -64.27 -24.68 15.69
N SER A 22 -63.92 -25.95 15.71
CA SER A 22 -63.65 -26.69 16.95
C SER A 22 -62.45 -26.12 17.72
N ALA A 23 -62.48 -26.19 19.05
CA ALA A 23 -61.39 -25.69 19.88
C ALA A 23 -60.03 -26.32 19.51
N GLY A 24 -59.09 -25.50 19.05
CA GLY A 24 -57.76 -25.93 18.59
C GLY A 24 -57.61 -26.09 17.07
N GLU A 25 -58.69 -26.01 16.28
CA GLU A 25 -58.58 -26.01 14.81
C GLU A 25 -58.28 -24.62 14.22
N SER A 26 -57.68 -24.61 13.02
CA SER A 26 -57.47 -23.39 12.24
C SER A 26 -58.77 -22.93 11.57
N LYS A 27 -59.15 -21.67 11.82
CA LYS A 27 -60.25 -20.95 11.13
C LYS A 27 -60.11 -20.93 9.60
N TYR A 28 -58.91 -21.16 9.07
CA TYR A 28 -58.62 -21.23 7.64
C TYR A 28 -57.96 -22.56 7.24
N ARG A 29 -58.42 -23.17 6.14
CA ARG A 29 -57.80 -24.33 5.49
C ARG A 29 -57.41 -23.98 4.05
N TRP A 30 -56.24 -24.41 3.59
CA TRP A 30 -55.79 -24.20 2.20
C TRP A 30 -56.16 -25.40 1.33
N LEU A 31 -56.77 -25.16 0.17
CA LEU A 31 -56.98 -26.19 -0.84
C LEU A 31 -55.74 -26.30 -1.74
N SER A 32 -55.22 -27.52 -1.87
CA SER A 32 -54.09 -27.83 -2.76
C SER A 32 -54.58 -28.57 -4.00
N SER A 33 -54.13 -28.09 -5.16
CA SER A 33 -54.37 -28.68 -6.48
C SER A 33 -53.07 -28.94 -7.25
N ALA A 34 -51.91 -28.87 -6.57
CA ALA A 34 -50.58 -29.12 -7.16
C ALA A 34 -50.44 -30.50 -7.84
N ARG A 35 -51.18 -31.51 -7.37
CA ARG A 35 -51.23 -32.85 -8.02
C ARG A 35 -51.90 -32.83 -9.41
N HIS A 36 -52.54 -31.73 -9.78
CA HIS A 36 -53.23 -31.52 -11.05
C HIS A 36 -52.73 -30.25 -11.77
N GLY A 37 -51.51 -29.78 -11.45
CA GLY A 37 -50.90 -28.59 -12.05
C GLY A 37 -51.46 -27.24 -11.55
N GLY A 38 -52.40 -27.24 -10.61
CA GLY A 38 -52.94 -26.03 -9.99
C GLY A 38 -52.13 -25.56 -8.76
N PRO A 39 -52.57 -24.50 -8.07
CA PRO A 39 -51.89 -23.96 -6.89
C PRO A 39 -51.73 -24.98 -5.75
N GLY A 40 -50.57 -24.95 -5.09
CA GLY A 40 -50.16 -25.90 -4.04
C GLY A 40 -50.51 -25.51 -2.60
N PRO A 41 -50.13 -26.34 -1.62
CA PRO A 41 -50.40 -26.10 -0.21
C PRO A 41 -49.41 -25.06 0.33
N GLY A 42 -49.84 -23.80 0.39
CA GLY A 42 -49.04 -22.70 0.90
C GLY A 42 -49.84 -21.42 0.99
N ALA A 43 -49.23 -20.41 1.61
CA ALA A 43 -49.81 -19.10 1.78
C ALA A 43 -48.97 -18.05 1.01
N PRO A 44 -49.12 -17.97 -0.33
CA PRO A 44 -48.41 -16.97 -1.12
C PRO A 44 -48.92 -15.57 -0.81
N ALA A 45 -48.13 -14.55 -1.16
CA ALA A 45 -48.64 -13.20 -1.29
C ALA A 45 -49.75 -13.15 -2.35
N THR A 46 -50.81 -12.39 -2.08
CA THR A 46 -51.97 -12.30 -2.97
C THR A 46 -52.31 -10.84 -3.25
N PHE A 47 -52.54 -10.51 -4.51
CA PHE A 47 -52.92 -9.18 -4.97
C PHE A 47 -54.42 -9.13 -5.24
N TRP A 48 -55.06 -8.02 -4.87
CA TRP A 48 -56.44 -7.72 -5.20
C TRP A 48 -56.58 -6.29 -5.73
N ARG A 49 -57.45 -6.13 -6.72
CA ARG A 49 -57.68 -4.90 -7.45
C ARG A 49 -59.18 -4.62 -7.48
N PRO A 50 -59.66 -3.46 -6.97
CA PRO A 50 -61.09 -3.18 -6.93
C PRO A 50 -61.68 -3.02 -8.32
N VAL A 51 -62.94 -3.45 -8.47
CA VAL A 51 -63.65 -3.57 -9.76
C VAL A 51 -63.76 -2.22 -10.51
N SER A 52 -63.73 -1.10 -9.78
CA SER A 52 -63.97 0.25 -10.28
C SER A 52 -62.80 0.93 -11.00
N ASN A 53 -61.56 0.43 -10.88
CA ASN A 53 -60.35 1.19 -11.25
C ASN A 53 -59.55 0.51 -12.40
N ARG A 54 -59.05 1.27 -13.40
CA ARG A 54 -58.47 0.72 -14.66
C ARG A 54 -57.01 1.08 -15.06
N PRO A 55 -56.31 2.11 -14.56
CA PRO A 55 -54.84 2.27 -14.71
C PRO A 55 -54.05 1.41 -13.69
N ALA A 56 -52.71 1.45 -13.68
CA ALA A 56 -51.94 0.83 -12.59
C ALA A 56 -52.24 1.54 -11.23
N PRO A 57 -52.27 0.83 -10.09
CA PRO A 57 -52.57 1.45 -8.80
C PRO A 57 -51.36 2.21 -8.23
N ASP A 58 -51.39 3.54 -8.33
CA ASP A 58 -50.37 4.43 -7.72
C ASP A 58 -50.31 4.32 -6.18
N THR A 59 -51.36 3.79 -5.55
CA THR A 59 -51.42 3.53 -4.10
C THR A 59 -51.74 2.06 -3.85
N ILE A 60 -50.93 1.42 -3.00
CA ILE A 60 -51.06 0.03 -2.58
C ILE A 60 -51.25 -0.05 -1.06
N ARG A 61 -52.12 -0.94 -0.60
CA ARG A 61 -52.27 -1.29 0.81
C ARG A 61 -51.72 -2.69 1.10
N LEU A 62 -50.84 -2.82 2.09
CA LEU A 62 -50.32 -4.10 2.57
C LEU A 62 -51.14 -4.56 3.77
N CYS A 63 -51.80 -5.72 3.68
CA CYS A 63 -52.61 -6.29 4.77
C CYS A 63 -52.09 -7.64 5.27
N GLU A 64 -52.40 -8.01 6.51
CA GLU A 64 -51.94 -9.26 7.13
C GLU A 64 -52.57 -10.54 6.54
N GLY A 65 -53.73 -10.45 5.86
CA GLY A 65 -54.42 -11.61 5.29
C GLY A 65 -55.35 -11.30 4.12
N ALA A 66 -55.57 -12.30 3.26
CA ALA A 66 -56.24 -12.15 1.95
C ALA A 66 -57.62 -11.49 2.01
N PHE A 67 -58.49 -11.93 2.93
CA PHE A 67 -59.83 -11.35 3.10
C PHE A 67 -59.79 -9.84 3.42
N LYS A 68 -58.78 -9.41 4.18
CA LYS A 68 -58.60 -8.00 4.61
C LYS A 68 -58.24 -7.12 3.43
N ALA A 69 -57.30 -7.56 2.59
CA ALA A 69 -56.92 -6.84 1.37
C ALA A 69 -58.10 -6.75 0.38
N ILE A 70 -58.88 -7.82 0.21
CA ILE A 70 -60.06 -7.83 -0.66
C ILE A 70 -61.12 -6.84 -0.16
N LEU A 71 -61.53 -6.94 1.12
CA LEU A 71 -62.60 -6.11 1.65
C LEU A 71 -62.18 -4.64 1.73
N ALA A 72 -60.96 -4.35 2.18
CA ALA A 72 -60.45 -2.98 2.20
C ALA A 72 -60.35 -2.39 0.79
N ALA A 73 -59.97 -3.18 -0.22
CA ALA A 73 -59.90 -2.70 -1.59
C ALA A 73 -61.28 -2.35 -2.17
N GLU A 74 -62.28 -3.23 -2.05
CA GLU A 74 -63.64 -2.93 -2.54
C GLU A 74 -64.30 -1.78 -1.76
N ARG A 75 -63.97 -1.60 -0.47
CA ARG A 75 -64.51 -0.50 0.35
C ARG A 75 -63.83 0.85 0.15
N THR A 76 -62.56 0.89 -0.27
CA THR A 76 -61.77 2.14 -0.36
C THR A 76 -61.26 2.49 -1.76
N GLY A 77 -61.39 1.60 -2.75
CA GLY A 77 -60.87 1.80 -4.11
C GLY A 77 -59.34 1.67 -4.26
N ILE A 78 -58.62 1.39 -3.17
CA ILE A 78 -57.15 1.21 -3.13
C ILE A 78 -56.81 -0.27 -3.30
N ALA A 79 -55.92 -0.60 -4.24
CA ALA A 79 -55.54 -2.00 -4.47
C ALA A 79 -54.72 -2.58 -3.29
N GLY A 80 -54.95 -3.84 -2.96
CA GLY A 80 -54.39 -4.51 -1.80
C GLY A 80 -53.40 -5.61 -2.17
N ILE A 81 -52.30 -5.73 -1.41
CA ILE A 81 -51.48 -6.94 -1.35
C ILE A 81 -51.65 -7.52 0.05
N ALA A 82 -52.15 -8.75 0.15
CA ALA A 82 -52.15 -9.49 1.39
C ALA A 82 -50.92 -10.39 1.51
N ALA A 83 -50.32 -10.36 2.70
CA ALA A 83 -49.45 -11.41 3.18
C ALA A 83 -50.24 -12.73 3.42
N GLY A 84 -49.55 -13.87 3.31
CA GLY A 84 -50.16 -15.18 3.53
C GLY A 84 -49.99 -15.73 4.95
N ALA A 85 -48.91 -15.34 5.65
CA ALA A 85 -48.44 -16.00 6.88
C ALA A 85 -48.25 -15.02 8.04
N GLY A 86 -49.18 -14.09 8.21
CA GLY A 86 -49.16 -13.10 9.29
C GLY A 86 -48.20 -11.93 9.06
N VAL A 87 -48.19 -10.97 9.99
CA VAL A 87 -47.54 -9.66 9.85
C VAL A 87 -46.07 -9.74 9.42
N GLY A 88 -45.32 -10.71 9.95
CA GLY A 88 -43.91 -10.93 9.61
C GLY A 88 -43.64 -11.32 8.15
N SER A 89 -44.68 -11.64 7.37
CA SER A 89 -44.61 -11.93 5.93
C SER A 89 -45.07 -10.76 5.04
N MET A 90 -45.49 -9.62 5.61
CA MET A 90 -45.89 -8.39 4.88
C MET A 90 -44.71 -7.66 4.22
N ALA A 91 -43.47 -8.00 4.58
CA ALA A 91 -42.26 -7.66 3.82
C ALA A 91 -41.48 -8.96 3.53
N SER A 92 -42.06 -9.79 2.67
CA SER A 92 -41.47 -11.02 2.13
C SER A 92 -41.11 -10.84 0.65
N LYS A 93 -40.18 -11.66 0.14
CA LYS A 93 -39.67 -11.57 -1.24
C LYS A 93 -40.76 -11.49 -2.32
N GLN A 94 -41.89 -12.20 -2.14
CA GLN A 94 -43.01 -12.14 -3.08
C GLN A 94 -43.70 -10.76 -3.10
N ILE A 95 -43.80 -10.09 -1.95
CA ILE A 95 -44.33 -8.72 -1.84
C ILE A 95 -43.30 -7.72 -2.37
N GLU A 96 -42.01 -7.94 -2.12
CA GLU A 96 -40.93 -7.14 -2.71
C GLU A 96 -40.96 -7.21 -4.25
N GLU A 97 -41.10 -8.41 -4.82
CA GLU A 97 -41.26 -8.63 -6.26
C GLU A 97 -42.53 -7.96 -6.80
N MET A 98 -43.66 -8.03 -6.08
CA MET A 98 -44.89 -7.34 -6.47
C MET A 98 -44.75 -5.81 -6.43
N LEU A 99 -44.15 -5.23 -5.40
CA LEU A 99 -43.92 -3.78 -5.29
C LEU A 99 -42.95 -3.28 -6.38
N ARG A 100 -41.91 -4.05 -6.72
CA ARG A 100 -40.97 -3.77 -7.82
C ARG A 100 -41.65 -3.76 -9.20
N ALA A 101 -42.63 -4.64 -9.40
CA ALA A 101 -43.39 -4.74 -10.65
C ALA A 101 -44.49 -3.67 -10.75
N LEU A 102 -45.13 -3.31 -9.64
CA LEU A 102 -46.19 -2.30 -9.60
C LEU A 102 -45.67 -0.85 -9.56
N ARG A 103 -44.51 -0.61 -8.93
CA ARG A 103 -43.92 0.73 -8.69
C ARG A 103 -44.93 1.77 -8.18
N PRO A 104 -45.66 1.50 -7.08
CA PRO A 104 -46.62 2.46 -6.55
C PRO A 104 -45.91 3.74 -6.08
N ALA A 105 -46.60 4.88 -6.14
CA ALA A 105 -46.13 6.14 -5.54
C ALA A 105 -46.34 6.15 -4.01
N LYS A 106 -47.32 5.39 -3.48
CA LYS A 106 -47.66 5.33 -2.06
C LYS A 106 -47.95 3.90 -1.60
N VAL A 107 -47.47 3.54 -0.41
CA VAL A 107 -47.72 2.26 0.26
C VAL A 107 -48.26 2.51 1.66
N PHE A 108 -49.48 2.03 1.92
CA PHE A 108 -50.03 1.89 3.26
C PHE A 108 -49.61 0.55 3.85
N PHE A 109 -49.08 0.55 5.07
CA PHE A 109 -48.82 -0.63 5.87
C PHE A 109 -49.91 -0.80 6.94
N THR A 110 -50.64 -1.91 6.89
CA THR A 110 -51.87 -2.12 7.65
C THR A 110 -51.79 -3.40 8.49
N PRO A 111 -51.07 -3.37 9.64
CA PRO A 111 -50.99 -4.50 10.56
C PRO A 111 -52.28 -4.66 11.37
N ASP A 112 -52.50 -5.83 11.98
CA ASP A 112 -53.57 -5.99 12.97
C ASP A 112 -53.27 -5.20 14.26
N GLN A 113 -54.34 -4.78 14.97
CA GLN A 113 -54.28 -4.08 16.27
C GLN A 113 -53.80 -4.95 17.46
N ASP A 114 -53.14 -6.07 17.15
CA ASP A 114 -52.52 -6.98 18.12
C ASP A 114 -51.19 -6.42 18.70
N PHE A 115 -50.77 -5.21 18.31
CA PHE A 115 -49.47 -4.64 18.67
C PHE A 115 -49.23 -4.40 20.17
N HIS A 116 -50.27 -4.47 21.00
CA HIS A 116 -50.15 -4.52 22.46
C HIS A 116 -49.36 -5.76 22.96
N LYS A 117 -49.19 -6.78 22.13
CA LYS A 117 -48.34 -7.96 22.39
C LYS A 117 -46.89 -7.70 21.98
N PRO A 118 -45.90 -7.81 22.89
CA PRO A 118 -44.49 -7.50 22.57
C PRO A 118 -43.92 -8.28 21.38
N GLU A 119 -44.30 -9.55 21.21
CA GLU A 119 -43.85 -10.39 20.09
C GLU A 119 -44.51 -10.03 18.75
N VAL A 120 -45.61 -9.27 18.76
CA VAL A 120 -46.23 -8.68 17.57
C VAL A 120 -45.61 -7.32 17.28
N ALA A 121 -45.42 -6.46 18.30
CA ALA A 121 -44.71 -5.19 18.19
C ALA A 121 -43.31 -5.33 17.57
N ALA A 122 -42.52 -6.31 18.04
CA ALA A 122 -41.20 -6.61 17.50
C ALA A 122 -41.23 -7.06 16.02
N ARG A 123 -42.27 -7.79 15.60
CA ARG A 123 -42.48 -8.19 14.19
C ARG A 123 -42.86 -7.00 13.33
N ILE A 124 -43.73 -6.12 13.82
CA ILE A 124 -44.12 -4.88 13.14
C ILE A 124 -42.89 -4.00 12.91
N ALA A 125 -42.06 -3.75 13.94
CA ALA A 125 -40.83 -2.98 13.78
C ALA A 125 -39.85 -3.62 12.76
N THR A 126 -39.70 -4.95 12.78
CA THR A 126 -38.88 -5.69 11.81
C THR A 126 -39.38 -5.51 10.36
N VAL A 127 -40.70 -5.45 10.16
CA VAL A 127 -41.32 -5.28 8.84
C VAL A 127 -41.24 -3.83 8.37
N LEU A 128 -41.49 -2.86 9.24
CA LEU A 128 -41.33 -1.43 8.94
C LEU A 128 -39.92 -1.11 8.44
N GLY A 129 -38.87 -1.63 9.08
CA GLY A 129 -37.49 -1.44 8.63
C GLY A 129 -37.22 -1.99 7.21
N ARG A 130 -37.88 -3.09 6.81
CA ARG A 130 -37.78 -3.61 5.43
C ARG A 130 -38.55 -2.74 4.44
N LEU A 131 -39.75 -2.30 4.79
CA LEU A 131 -40.55 -1.41 3.93
C LEU A 131 -39.86 -0.05 3.74
N PHE A 132 -39.14 0.45 4.76
CA PHE A 132 -38.30 1.64 4.66
C PHE A 132 -37.15 1.46 3.66
N TYR A 133 -36.47 0.31 3.64
CA TYR A 133 -35.44 0.02 2.62
C TYR A 133 -36.02 0.02 1.20
N LEU A 134 -37.16 -0.65 1.00
CA LEU A 134 -37.84 -0.68 -0.29
C LEU A 134 -38.32 0.72 -0.74
N ARG A 135 -38.70 1.58 0.21
CA ARG A 135 -39.01 3.00 -0.04
C ARG A 135 -37.80 3.77 -0.58
N GLN A 136 -36.60 3.55 -0.03
CA GLN A 136 -35.38 4.18 -0.55
C GLN A 136 -35.01 3.68 -1.96
N GLU A 137 -35.32 2.43 -2.30
CA GLU A 137 -35.01 1.84 -3.60
C GLU A 137 -36.05 2.14 -4.69
N LEU A 138 -37.34 2.23 -4.32
CA LEU A 138 -38.46 2.38 -5.26
C LEU A 138 -39.12 3.77 -5.25
N GLY A 139 -38.77 4.63 -4.29
CA GLY A 139 -39.21 6.03 -4.22
C GLY A 139 -40.61 6.29 -3.65
N PHE A 140 -41.29 5.27 -3.09
CA PHE A 140 -42.66 5.40 -2.60
C PHE A 140 -42.78 6.08 -1.23
N GLU A 141 -43.87 6.80 -1.00
CA GLU A 141 -44.26 7.26 0.33
C GLU A 141 -44.77 6.07 1.16
N LEU A 142 -44.26 5.89 2.38
CA LEU A 142 -44.68 4.84 3.31
C LEU A 142 -45.45 5.47 4.48
N LEU A 143 -46.68 5.02 4.70
CA LEU A 143 -47.54 5.42 5.82
C LEU A 143 -48.08 4.17 6.52
N VAL A 144 -48.38 4.28 7.81
CA VAL A 144 -48.98 3.21 8.62
C VAL A 144 -50.44 3.56 8.91
N GLU A 145 -51.32 2.57 8.77
CA GLU A 145 -52.75 2.71 9.07
C GLU A 145 -53.10 2.12 10.44
N THR A 146 -53.92 2.84 11.20
CA THR A 146 -54.42 2.42 12.52
C THR A 146 -55.83 2.97 12.77
N TRP A 147 -56.54 2.50 13.78
CA TRP A 147 -57.95 2.88 14.03
C TRP A 147 -58.34 2.63 15.50
N GLY A 148 -59.39 3.30 15.97
CA GLY A 148 -59.96 3.07 17.32
C GLY A 148 -58.99 3.32 18.47
N LEU A 149 -58.05 4.27 18.33
CA LEU A 149 -57.03 4.59 19.35
C LEU A 149 -57.64 5.13 20.66
N ASP A 150 -58.83 5.73 20.55
CA ASP A 150 -59.74 6.18 21.61
C ASP A 150 -60.42 5.02 22.36
N GLN A 151 -60.47 3.83 21.76
CA GLN A 151 -61.14 2.65 22.31
C GLN A 151 -60.18 1.78 23.12
N SER A 152 -60.71 1.13 24.15
CA SER A 152 -59.97 0.11 24.91
C SER A 152 -59.57 -1.05 24.00
N VAL A 153 -58.46 -1.71 24.35
CA VAL A 153 -57.86 -2.81 23.55
C VAL A 153 -58.83 -3.98 23.36
N GLU A 154 -59.78 -4.17 24.28
CA GLU A 154 -60.81 -5.22 24.25
C GLU A 154 -61.98 -4.90 23.29
N LEU A 155 -62.26 -3.61 23.05
CA LEU A 155 -63.35 -3.16 22.18
C LEU A 155 -62.88 -2.83 20.75
N ARG A 156 -61.59 -2.55 20.58
CA ARG A 156 -61.01 -2.14 19.29
C ARG A 156 -61.10 -3.27 18.24
N PRO A 157 -61.66 -3.02 17.04
CA PRO A 157 -61.67 -3.99 15.95
C PRO A 157 -60.25 -4.46 15.57
N LYS A 158 -60.05 -5.77 15.41
CA LYS A 158 -58.70 -6.34 15.24
C LYS A 158 -58.09 -6.05 13.87
N GLY A 159 -58.85 -6.25 12.80
CA GLY A 159 -58.42 -6.00 11.42
C GLY A 159 -59.09 -4.79 10.80
N ILE A 160 -58.48 -4.26 9.72
CA ILE A 160 -59.07 -3.18 8.92
C ILE A 160 -60.42 -3.58 8.30
N ASP A 161 -60.62 -4.87 8.03
CA ASP A 161 -61.90 -5.43 7.60
C ASP A 161 -63.00 -5.23 8.64
N ASP A 162 -62.71 -5.50 9.92
CA ASP A 162 -63.65 -5.26 11.01
C ASP A 162 -63.87 -3.76 11.25
N ALA A 163 -62.80 -2.94 11.16
CA ALA A 163 -62.86 -1.49 11.36
C ALA A 163 -63.70 -0.76 10.31
N LEU A 164 -63.53 -1.10 9.03
CA LEU A 164 -64.31 -0.55 7.92
C LEU A 164 -65.77 -1.02 7.94
N LEU A 165 -66.08 -2.18 8.54
CA LEU A 165 -67.46 -2.63 8.76
C LEU A 165 -68.11 -1.92 9.95
N ALA A 166 -67.34 -1.60 10.99
CA ALA A 166 -67.78 -0.79 12.13
C ALA A 166 -67.90 0.72 11.82
N GLY A 167 -67.45 1.16 10.65
CA GLY A 167 -67.49 2.57 10.23
C GLY A 167 -66.47 3.46 10.95
N LEU A 168 -65.39 2.88 11.48
CA LEU A 168 -64.33 3.65 12.14
C LEU A 168 -63.46 4.41 11.13
N GLU A 169 -62.96 5.57 11.55
CA GLU A 169 -61.96 6.32 10.81
C GLU A 169 -60.61 5.57 10.79
N ILE A 170 -60.00 5.49 9.61
CA ILE A 170 -58.66 4.90 9.41
C ILE A 170 -57.64 6.03 9.47
N ILE A 171 -56.92 6.11 10.58
CA ILE A 171 -55.88 7.11 10.84
C ILE A 171 -54.59 6.68 10.12
N THR A 172 -54.13 7.52 9.18
CA THR A 172 -52.81 7.36 8.54
C THR A 172 -51.77 8.19 9.29
N MET A 173 -50.69 7.57 9.73
CA MET A 173 -49.57 8.22 10.43
C MET A 173 -48.23 7.76 9.87
N LYS A 174 -47.14 8.48 10.15
CA LYS A 174 -45.83 8.09 9.64
C LYS A 174 -45.27 6.89 10.45
N PRO A 175 -44.33 6.10 9.90
CA PRO A 175 -43.70 5.00 10.65
C PRO A 175 -43.07 5.43 11.98
N GLU A 176 -42.54 6.66 12.04
CA GLU A 176 -41.89 7.25 13.20
C GLU A 176 -42.91 7.62 14.29
N ASP A 177 -44.08 8.16 13.89
CA ASP A 177 -45.18 8.46 14.82
C ASP A 177 -45.80 7.16 15.36
N TYR A 178 -46.04 6.18 14.49
CA TYR A 178 -46.62 4.87 14.84
C TYR A 178 -45.73 4.08 15.81
N ARG A 179 -44.41 4.27 15.77
CA ARG A 179 -43.46 3.65 16.73
C ARG A 179 -43.85 3.93 18.18
N GLN A 180 -44.34 5.14 18.47
CA GLN A 180 -44.67 5.60 19.82
C GLN A 180 -45.88 4.86 20.42
N LEU A 181 -46.66 4.15 19.60
CA LEU A 181 -47.79 3.31 20.03
C LEU A 181 -47.37 1.87 20.37
N LEU A 182 -46.13 1.46 20.06
CA LEU A 182 -45.65 0.10 20.31
C LEU A 182 -45.15 -0.03 21.76
N PRO A 183 -45.54 -1.11 22.49
CA PRO A 183 -45.04 -1.34 23.84
C PRO A 183 -43.51 -1.55 23.85
N PHE A 184 -42.86 -0.96 24.86
CA PHE A 184 -41.40 -1.01 24.99
C PHE A 184 -40.93 -2.46 25.21
N VAL A 185 -40.13 -2.97 24.28
CA VAL A 185 -39.61 -4.34 24.34
C VAL A 185 -38.26 -4.33 25.05
N GLU A 186 -38.25 -4.49 26.37
CA GLU A 186 -37.01 -4.75 27.10
C GLU A 186 -36.33 -6.02 26.57
N SER A 187 -35.11 -5.89 26.07
CA SER A 187 -34.23 -7.03 25.83
C SER A 187 -33.88 -7.66 27.18
N GLY A 188 -34.26 -8.93 27.36
CA GLY A 188 -34.22 -9.62 28.66
C GLY A 188 -32.91 -9.49 29.42
N GLN A 189 -33.05 -9.27 30.74
CA GLN A 189 -32.02 -8.93 31.71
C GLN A 189 -30.66 -9.62 31.50
N ASN A 190 -29.62 -8.80 31.37
CA ASN A 190 -28.24 -9.18 31.69
C ASN A 190 -27.63 -8.04 32.53
N HIS A 191 -27.11 -8.33 33.72
CA HIS A 191 -26.49 -7.31 34.58
C HIS A 191 -25.10 -6.94 34.06
N GLY A 192 -24.76 -5.65 34.10
CA GLY A 192 -23.35 -5.23 34.18
C GLY A 192 -22.67 -4.72 32.92
N ARG A 193 -23.27 -3.76 32.20
CA ARG A 193 -22.57 -2.57 31.69
C ARG A 193 -23.56 -1.51 31.19
N GLN A 194 -23.26 -0.24 31.45
CA GLN A 194 -23.92 0.87 30.77
C GLN A 194 -23.43 0.90 29.31
N GLY A 195 -24.37 0.78 28.38
CA GLY A 195 -24.16 0.93 26.94
C GLY A 195 -25.43 1.49 26.35
N ASP A 196 -25.29 2.41 25.39
CA ASP A 196 -26.40 3.28 24.97
C ASP A 196 -27.56 2.53 24.29
N GLN A 197 -28.75 3.11 24.41
CA GLN A 197 -29.99 2.58 23.84
C GLN A 197 -29.92 2.63 22.31
N VAL A 198 -29.82 1.46 21.66
CA VAL A 198 -29.83 1.37 20.18
C VAL A 198 -31.27 1.33 19.68
N ASP A 199 -31.78 2.49 19.27
CA ASP A 199 -33.17 2.66 18.85
C ASP A 199 -33.42 2.07 17.45
N ILE A 200 -34.09 0.92 17.37
CA ILE A 200 -34.17 0.07 16.15
C ILE A 200 -34.93 0.70 14.95
N LEU A 201 -35.63 1.83 15.11
CA LEU A 201 -36.29 2.52 13.99
C LEU A 201 -35.85 3.98 13.77
N ASP A 202 -35.44 4.72 14.80
CA ASP A 202 -34.72 5.99 14.57
C ASP A 202 -33.28 5.76 14.10
N ALA A 203 -32.78 4.53 14.25
CA ALA A 203 -31.61 4.07 13.52
C ALA A 203 -31.87 3.94 12.01
N GLN A 204 -31.67 5.04 11.29
CA GLN A 204 -30.48 5.02 10.42
C GLN A 204 -29.35 4.44 11.26
N PRO A 205 -28.77 3.26 10.94
CA PRO A 205 -27.45 3.00 11.47
C PRO A 205 -26.63 4.20 10.99
N LYS A 206 -26.18 5.06 11.92
CA LYS A 206 -25.05 5.93 11.66
C LYS A 206 -23.90 4.98 11.40
N TRP A 207 -23.81 4.60 10.13
CA TRP A 207 -22.58 4.32 9.45
C TRP A 207 -21.89 5.68 9.41
N ASP A 208 -21.12 5.95 10.46
CA ASP A 208 -20.14 7.03 10.42
C ASP A 208 -19.34 6.85 9.12
N THR A 209 -19.17 7.95 8.37
CA THR A 209 -18.67 7.92 6.98
C THR A 209 -17.51 6.93 6.87
N PRO A 210 -17.70 5.77 6.22
CA PRO A 210 -16.82 4.63 6.45
C PRO A 210 -15.39 5.01 6.14
N VAL A 211 -14.52 4.88 7.15
CA VAL A 211 -13.09 5.13 6.96
C VAL A 211 -12.64 4.12 5.91
N PRO A 212 -12.27 4.55 4.69
CA PRO A 212 -11.97 3.62 3.62
C PRO A 212 -10.93 2.61 4.09
N LEU A 213 -10.99 1.39 3.56
CA LEU A 213 -10.02 0.33 3.80
C LEU A 213 -8.77 0.62 2.97
N GLU A 214 -8.21 1.79 3.25
CA GLU A 214 -7.23 2.56 2.51
C GLU A 214 -7.71 3.03 1.12
N GLN A 215 -7.40 4.29 0.78
CA GLN A 215 -7.26 4.67 -0.62
C GLN A 215 -5.94 4.06 -1.13
N PRO A 216 -5.77 3.82 -2.45
CA PRO A 216 -4.45 3.54 -2.99
C PRO A 216 -3.48 4.65 -2.54
N VAL A 217 -2.50 4.29 -1.71
CA VAL A 217 -1.64 5.26 -1.03
C VAL A 217 -0.97 6.14 -2.08
N LYS A 218 -1.19 7.46 -1.98
CA LYS A 218 -0.71 8.43 -2.97
C LYS A 218 0.81 8.51 -2.92
N LYS A 219 1.45 7.69 -3.75
CA LYS A 219 2.90 7.66 -3.95
C LYS A 219 3.44 9.06 -4.26
N PRO A 220 4.63 9.42 -3.74
CA PRO A 220 5.31 10.64 -4.18
C PRO A 220 5.69 10.55 -5.67
N LYS A 221 6.01 11.70 -6.28
CA LYS A 221 6.69 11.72 -7.58
C LYS A 221 8.19 11.89 -7.35
N PHE A 222 9.02 11.27 -8.19
CA PHE A 222 10.46 11.44 -8.12
C PHE A 222 10.85 12.91 -8.38
N PRO A 223 11.74 13.52 -7.58
CA PRO A 223 12.09 14.93 -7.70
C PRO A 223 13.11 15.18 -8.84
N MET A 224 12.78 14.82 -10.09
CA MET A 224 13.67 14.93 -11.26
C MET A 224 14.38 16.29 -11.38
N HIS A 225 13.71 17.37 -10.96
CA HIS A 225 14.24 18.74 -11.01
C HIS A 225 15.54 18.96 -10.19
N VAL A 226 15.83 18.13 -9.18
CA VAL A 226 17.04 18.27 -8.34
C VAL A 226 18.26 17.49 -8.87
N LEU A 227 18.08 16.69 -9.93
CA LEU A 227 19.19 16.03 -10.60
C LEU A 227 20.00 17.06 -11.42
N PRO A 228 21.35 16.96 -11.47
CA PRO A 228 22.18 17.80 -12.33
C PRO A 228 21.73 17.74 -13.79
N ARG A 229 21.89 18.86 -14.52
CA ARG A 229 21.25 19.09 -15.83
C ARG A 229 21.37 17.91 -16.79
N LEU A 230 22.58 17.42 -17.08
CA LEU A 230 22.78 16.33 -18.03
C LEU A 230 22.15 15.01 -17.55
N ALA A 231 22.32 14.68 -16.26
CA ALA A 231 21.75 13.50 -15.62
C ALA A 231 20.20 13.52 -15.67
N ARG A 232 19.60 14.67 -15.35
CA ARG A 232 18.16 14.93 -15.44
C ARG A 232 17.65 14.79 -16.87
N ASP A 233 18.25 15.54 -17.79
CA ASP A 233 17.75 15.67 -19.16
C ASP A 233 17.89 14.32 -19.90
N TYR A 234 18.98 13.57 -19.65
CA TYR A 234 19.13 12.20 -20.14
C TYR A 234 18.16 11.21 -19.48
N GLY A 235 17.96 11.29 -18.16
CA GLY A 235 16.98 10.46 -17.44
C GLY A 235 15.55 10.66 -17.97
N LEU A 236 15.12 11.90 -18.20
CA LEU A 236 13.83 12.21 -18.82
C LEU A 236 13.73 11.68 -20.26
N ALA A 237 14.81 11.78 -21.05
CA ALA A 237 14.84 11.22 -22.40
C ALA A 237 14.76 9.68 -22.41
N VAL A 238 15.38 9.00 -21.44
CA VAL A 238 15.27 7.54 -21.24
C VAL A 238 13.86 7.15 -20.82
N ALA A 239 13.25 7.88 -19.89
CA ALA A 239 11.86 7.65 -19.45
C ALA A 239 10.88 7.79 -20.61
N GLU A 240 10.97 8.85 -21.42
CA GLU A 240 10.11 9.05 -22.58
C GLU A 240 10.38 8.02 -23.70
N ALA A 241 11.64 7.66 -23.98
CA ALA A 241 11.98 6.71 -25.05
C ALA A 241 11.58 5.27 -24.74
N TYR A 242 11.80 4.80 -23.51
CA TYR A 242 11.50 3.42 -23.11
C TYR A 242 10.14 3.24 -22.43
N GLN A 243 9.41 4.34 -22.19
CA GLN A 243 8.11 4.34 -21.53
C GLN A 243 8.15 3.61 -20.16
N VAL A 244 9.16 4.00 -19.36
CA VAL A 244 9.41 3.59 -17.97
C VAL A 244 9.16 4.78 -17.01
N PRO A 245 8.87 4.54 -15.72
CA PRO A 245 8.71 5.63 -14.75
C PRO A 245 9.98 6.49 -14.59
N ASP A 246 9.77 7.80 -14.38
CA ASP A 246 10.85 8.78 -14.16
C ASP A 246 11.83 8.35 -13.06
N SER A 247 11.30 7.76 -11.97
CA SER A 247 12.10 7.26 -10.85
C SER A 247 13.08 6.17 -11.27
N TYR A 248 12.66 5.23 -12.12
CA TYR A 248 13.53 4.16 -12.59
C TYR A 248 14.65 4.69 -13.50
N ALA A 249 14.33 5.64 -14.38
CA ALA A 249 15.34 6.28 -15.21
C ALA A 249 16.36 7.06 -14.36
N ALA A 250 15.92 7.72 -13.29
CA ALA A 250 16.80 8.35 -12.29
C ALA A 250 17.64 7.32 -11.52
N SER A 251 17.04 6.24 -11.02
CA SER A 251 17.73 5.13 -10.36
C SER A 251 18.85 4.55 -11.25
N LEU A 252 18.60 4.35 -12.55
CA LEU A 252 19.61 3.89 -13.51
C LEU A 252 20.76 4.89 -13.69
N VAL A 253 20.44 6.19 -13.79
CA VAL A 253 21.43 7.27 -13.95
C VAL A 253 22.32 7.41 -12.70
N LEU A 254 21.71 7.44 -11.50
CA LEU A 254 22.43 7.50 -10.23
C LEU A 254 23.24 6.22 -9.97
N ALA A 255 22.68 5.05 -10.25
CA ALA A 255 23.42 3.79 -10.15
C ALA A 255 24.62 3.75 -11.12
N THR A 256 24.48 4.28 -12.34
CA THR A 256 25.59 4.31 -13.30
C THR A 256 26.73 5.22 -12.83
N ALA A 257 26.42 6.39 -12.25
CA ALA A 257 27.40 7.23 -11.58
C ALA A 257 28.06 6.54 -10.37
N SER A 258 27.29 5.73 -9.63
CA SER A 258 27.78 4.91 -8.51
C SER A 258 28.78 3.85 -8.98
N ILE A 259 28.45 3.07 -10.02
CA ILE A 259 29.37 2.11 -10.66
C ILE A 259 30.64 2.82 -11.12
N ALA A 260 30.48 3.95 -11.81
CA ALA A 260 31.60 4.71 -12.36
C ALA A 260 32.54 5.30 -11.30
N SER A 261 32.05 5.51 -10.07
CA SER A 261 32.81 6.14 -8.98
C SER A 261 33.45 5.15 -7.99
N LEU A 262 33.19 3.84 -8.12
CA LEU A 262 33.64 2.79 -7.18
C LEU A 262 35.15 2.87 -6.88
N LYS A 263 35.50 3.23 -5.64
CA LYS A 263 36.88 3.45 -5.13
C LYS A 263 37.71 4.44 -5.94
N ARG A 264 37.09 5.23 -6.82
CA ARG A 264 37.71 6.37 -7.52
C ARG A 264 37.49 7.67 -6.75
N GLN A 265 36.31 7.82 -6.15
CA GLN A 265 35.91 9.00 -5.37
C GLN A 265 35.20 8.60 -4.07
N VAL A 266 35.40 9.39 -3.01
CA VAL A 266 34.73 9.26 -1.70
C VAL A 266 34.33 10.64 -1.19
N VAL A 267 33.34 10.73 -0.28
CA VAL A 267 33.00 11.98 0.42
C VAL A 267 33.72 12.03 1.77
N ASP A 268 34.41 13.13 2.05
CA ASP A 268 34.92 13.46 3.39
C ASP A 268 34.06 14.53 4.06
N ALA A 269 33.36 14.12 5.13
CA ALA A 269 32.54 15.00 5.96
C ALA A 269 33.30 15.65 7.13
N GLY A 270 34.63 15.51 7.19
CA GLY A 270 35.50 16.04 8.24
C GLY A 270 35.29 15.41 9.63
N ARG A 271 34.43 14.37 9.75
CA ARG A 271 34.10 13.68 10.99
C ARG A 271 33.78 12.21 10.73
N GLY A 272 34.62 11.31 11.23
CA GLY A 272 34.49 9.87 11.05
C GLY A 272 35.13 9.37 9.74
N PRO A 273 34.82 8.15 9.29
CA PRO A 273 35.36 7.59 8.06
C PRO A 273 34.78 8.26 6.81
N VAL A 274 35.58 8.33 5.75
CA VAL A 274 35.12 8.75 4.41
C VAL A 274 34.03 7.81 3.88
N THR A 275 33.05 8.34 3.17
CA THR A 275 31.93 7.56 2.63
C THR A 275 32.10 7.32 1.13
N ALA A 276 32.19 6.05 0.71
CA ALA A 276 32.26 5.69 -0.70
C ALA A 276 30.89 5.79 -1.39
N LEU A 277 30.92 6.17 -2.67
CA LEU A 277 29.72 6.43 -3.49
C LEU A 277 29.00 5.16 -4.00
N ASN A 278 29.14 4.04 -3.29
CA ASN A 278 28.49 2.78 -3.65
C ASN A 278 27.06 2.72 -3.05
N GLU A 279 26.05 2.69 -3.91
CA GLU A 279 24.64 2.79 -3.53
C GLU A 279 23.79 1.70 -4.19
N TRP A 280 22.68 1.31 -3.56
CA TRP A 280 21.89 0.14 -3.96
C TRP A 280 20.46 0.55 -4.32
N PHE A 281 20.10 0.48 -5.61
CA PHE A 281 18.78 0.83 -6.11
C PHE A 281 17.97 -0.43 -6.46
N ASN A 282 16.67 -0.47 -6.12
CA ASN A 282 15.77 -1.57 -6.47
C ASN A 282 14.34 -1.08 -6.75
N THR A 283 13.95 -0.97 -8.01
CA THR A 283 12.63 -0.45 -8.41
C THR A 283 11.67 -1.58 -8.78
N VAL A 284 10.46 -1.57 -8.23
CA VAL A 284 9.41 -2.54 -8.56
C VAL A 284 8.80 -2.21 -9.92
N LEU A 285 8.89 -3.15 -10.88
CA LEU A 285 8.38 -2.99 -12.25
C LEU A 285 7.81 -4.31 -12.80
N GLU A 286 6.70 -4.22 -13.53
CA GLU A 286 6.06 -5.37 -14.16
C GLU A 286 6.90 -6.02 -15.29
N SER A 287 6.45 -7.17 -15.80
CA SER A 287 6.96 -7.70 -17.06
C SER A 287 6.51 -6.83 -18.25
N GLY A 288 7.28 -6.79 -19.34
CA GLY A 288 7.02 -5.88 -20.47
C GLY A 288 7.13 -4.37 -20.15
N SER A 289 7.61 -4.00 -18.97
CA SER A 289 7.72 -2.61 -18.47
C SER A 289 8.73 -1.73 -19.21
N GLY A 290 9.55 -2.26 -20.13
CA GLY A 290 10.62 -1.52 -20.83
C GLY A 290 11.97 -1.56 -20.11
N LYS A 291 11.98 -2.07 -18.86
CA LYS A 291 13.09 -2.05 -17.91
C LYS A 291 14.46 -2.42 -18.47
N SER A 292 14.57 -3.56 -19.15
CA SER A 292 15.84 -4.07 -19.69
C SER A 292 16.43 -3.19 -20.80
N GLY A 293 15.57 -2.57 -21.63
CA GLY A 293 15.99 -1.67 -22.70
C GLY A 293 16.54 -0.35 -22.17
N SER A 294 15.84 0.27 -21.20
CA SER A 294 16.32 1.47 -20.50
C SER A 294 17.60 1.20 -19.72
N MET A 295 17.70 0.07 -19.00
CA MET A 295 18.90 -0.31 -18.26
C MET A 295 20.12 -0.43 -19.20
N HIS A 296 19.97 -1.14 -20.33
CA HIS A 296 21.04 -1.24 -21.33
C HIS A 296 21.41 0.12 -21.94
N ALA A 297 20.44 1.01 -22.18
CA ALA A 297 20.71 2.34 -22.74
C ALA A 297 21.52 3.25 -21.80
N VAL A 298 21.26 3.20 -20.48
CA VAL A 298 22.00 4.01 -19.51
C VAL A 298 23.38 3.43 -19.21
N LEU A 299 23.50 2.09 -19.12
CA LEU A 299 24.75 1.38 -18.83
C LEU A 299 25.64 1.14 -20.07
N ALA A 300 25.18 1.47 -21.28
CA ALA A 300 25.95 1.35 -22.53
C ALA A 300 27.43 1.83 -22.44
N PRO A 301 27.77 3.01 -21.86
CA PRO A 301 29.16 3.41 -21.67
C PRO A 301 29.94 2.53 -20.68
N VAL A 302 29.30 1.99 -19.63
CA VAL A 302 29.96 1.04 -18.70
C VAL A 302 30.37 -0.23 -19.45
N TYR A 303 29.44 -0.84 -20.19
CA TYR A 303 29.75 -2.03 -21.00
C TYR A 303 30.80 -1.75 -22.10
N ALA A 304 30.82 -0.52 -22.66
CA ALA A 304 31.81 -0.11 -23.65
C ALA A 304 33.21 0.13 -23.06
N PHE A 305 33.30 0.56 -21.80
CA PHE A 305 34.54 0.66 -21.05
C PHE A 305 35.04 -0.72 -20.60
N GLU A 306 34.13 -1.55 -20.09
CA GLU A 306 34.39 -2.93 -19.66
C GLU A 306 34.95 -3.80 -20.80
N ARG A 307 34.39 -3.71 -22.02
CA ARG A 307 34.97 -4.38 -23.20
C ARG A 307 36.42 -3.94 -23.44
N LYS A 308 36.74 -2.65 -23.33
CA LYS A 308 38.12 -2.14 -23.47
C LYS A 308 39.05 -2.59 -22.34
N LEU A 309 38.53 -2.88 -21.14
CA LEU A 309 39.32 -3.52 -20.08
C LEU A 309 39.60 -4.99 -20.41
N VAL A 310 38.59 -5.72 -20.86
CA VAL A 310 38.67 -7.13 -21.26
C VAL A 310 39.60 -7.34 -22.46
N GLU A 311 39.54 -6.45 -23.46
CA GLU A 311 40.42 -6.42 -24.64
C GLU A 311 41.89 -6.10 -24.30
N ARG A 312 42.15 -5.45 -23.17
CA ARG A 312 43.50 -5.11 -22.67
C ARG A 312 44.03 -6.09 -21.62
N ALA A 313 43.21 -7.05 -21.19
CA ALA A 313 43.59 -8.02 -20.18
C ALA A 313 44.38 -9.17 -20.82
N GLU A 314 45.66 -9.30 -20.47
CA GLU A 314 46.48 -10.47 -20.81
C GLU A 314 46.01 -11.68 -19.96
N VAL A 315 44.97 -12.38 -20.44
CA VAL A 315 44.43 -13.58 -19.80
C VAL A 315 45.20 -14.80 -20.31
N PRO A 316 45.86 -15.59 -19.44
CA PRO A 316 46.57 -16.79 -19.87
C PRO A 316 45.64 -17.82 -20.52
N GLU A 317 46.16 -18.54 -21.51
CA GLU A 317 45.39 -19.55 -22.25
C GLU A 317 44.84 -20.63 -21.29
N GLY A 318 43.54 -20.92 -21.42
CA GLY A 318 42.81 -21.82 -20.51
C GLY A 318 42.27 -21.18 -19.22
N GLN A 319 42.53 -19.89 -18.95
CA GLN A 319 41.93 -19.18 -17.81
C GLN A 319 40.72 -18.33 -18.22
N THR A 320 39.77 -18.15 -17.30
CA THR A 320 38.60 -17.27 -17.48
C THR A 320 38.92 -15.84 -17.07
N ASN A 321 38.53 -14.84 -17.87
CA ASN A 321 38.73 -13.44 -17.50
C ASN A 321 37.86 -13.04 -16.29
N GLU A 322 38.50 -12.75 -15.16
CA GLU A 322 37.84 -12.28 -13.92
C GLU A 322 37.77 -10.74 -13.81
N ILE A 323 38.43 -10.00 -14.71
CA ILE A 323 38.23 -8.55 -14.88
C ILE A 323 36.85 -8.30 -15.49
N GLY A 324 36.13 -7.34 -14.91
CA GLY A 324 34.75 -7.01 -15.25
C GLY A 324 34.14 -6.14 -14.15
N LEU A 325 33.41 -5.12 -14.54
CA LEU A 325 32.84 -4.12 -13.62
C LEU A 325 31.41 -4.48 -13.21
N VAL A 326 30.67 -5.22 -14.02
CA VAL A 326 29.23 -5.47 -13.79
C VAL A 326 28.79 -6.88 -14.22
N SER A 327 27.79 -7.43 -13.52
CA SER A 327 27.09 -8.68 -13.88
C SER A 327 25.61 -8.61 -13.52
N SER A 328 24.79 -9.53 -14.04
CA SER A 328 23.36 -9.66 -13.72
C SER A 328 23.10 -10.51 -12.47
N ASP A 329 23.79 -11.64 -12.35
CA ASP A 329 23.41 -12.74 -11.45
C ASP A 329 24.64 -13.53 -10.96
N PRO A 330 25.67 -12.88 -10.38
CA PRO A 330 26.83 -13.58 -9.88
C PRO A 330 26.46 -14.50 -8.71
N THR A 331 26.92 -15.75 -8.76
CA THR A 331 26.96 -16.63 -7.58
C THR A 331 27.87 -16.01 -6.49
N PRO A 332 27.72 -16.37 -5.21
CA PRO A 332 28.58 -15.82 -4.15
C PRO A 332 30.08 -16.03 -4.41
N GLU A 333 30.48 -17.18 -4.94
CA GLU A 333 31.85 -17.47 -5.39
C GLU A 333 32.30 -16.59 -6.55
N SER A 334 31.40 -16.30 -7.51
CA SER A 334 31.69 -15.40 -8.63
C SER A 334 31.83 -13.96 -8.15
N LEU A 335 30.96 -13.51 -7.23
CA LEU A 335 31.03 -12.19 -6.61
C LEU A 335 32.33 -11.98 -5.82
N GLU A 336 32.76 -12.98 -5.04
CA GLU A 336 34.03 -12.98 -4.29
C GLU A 336 35.24 -12.87 -5.25
N LYS A 337 35.26 -13.68 -6.32
CA LYS A 337 36.29 -13.63 -7.37
C LYS A 337 36.33 -12.28 -8.09
N ARG A 338 35.17 -11.80 -8.57
CA ARG A 338 35.03 -10.54 -9.30
C ARG A 338 35.46 -9.35 -8.46
N LEU A 339 35.02 -9.26 -7.20
CA LEU A 339 35.48 -8.22 -6.29
C LEU A 339 37.00 -8.26 -6.10
N ARG A 340 37.61 -9.45 -5.87
CA ARG A 340 39.08 -9.57 -5.73
C ARG A 340 39.82 -9.12 -7.00
N ALA A 341 39.35 -9.51 -8.18
CA ALA A 341 40.00 -9.24 -9.46
C ALA A 341 39.95 -7.77 -9.91
N ASN A 342 39.14 -6.92 -9.26
CA ASN A 342 38.90 -5.53 -9.67
C ASN A 342 39.19 -4.53 -8.51
N ASP A 343 40.19 -4.80 -7.67
CA ASP A 343 40.59 -4.01 -6.48
C ASP A 343 39.49 -3.83 -5.40
N GLY A 344 38.54 -4.76 -5.33
CA GLY A 344 37.35 -4.68 -4.48
C GLY A 344 36.18 -3.92 -5.12
N ARG A 345 36.24 -3.54 -6.40
CA ARG A 345 35.16 -2.80 -7.11
C ARG A 345 34.28 -3.77 -7.90
N PHE A 346 32.97 -3.79 -7.65
CA PHE A 346 32.05 -4.51 -8.54
C PHE A 346 30.62 -3.96 -8.50
N ALA A 347 29.82 -4.30 -9.50
CA ALA A 347 28.42 -3.93 -9.59
C ALA A 347 27.54 -5.10 -10.02
N VAL A 348 26.27 -5.07 -9.59
CA VAL A 348 25.25 -5.98 -10.11
C VAL A 348 24.09 -5.18 -10.68
N ALA A 349 23.90 -5.30 -12.00
CA ALA A 349 22.83 -4.63 -12.74
C ALA A 349 21.90 -5.67 -13.34
N ASN A 350 20.68 -5.78 -12.81
CA ASN A 350 19.75 -6.83 -13.19
C ASN A 350 18.31 -6.29 -13.28
N SER A 351 17.74 -6.37 -14.49
CA SER A 351 16.36 -5.94 -14.71
C SER A 351 15.30 -6.91 -14.19
N GLU A 352 15.67 -8.15 -13.83
CA GLU A 352 14.75 -9.20 -13.35
C GLU A 352 15.34 -9.87 -12.08
N ALA A 353 15.56 -9.08 -11.01
CA ALA A 353 16.33 -9.49 -9.82
C ALA A 353 15.77 -10.66 -8.97
N ALA A 354 14.68 -11.33 -9.38
CA ALA A 354 14.03 -12.39 -8.63
C ALA A 354 14.95 -13.60 -8.37
N ASP A 355 15.73 -14.00 -9.38
CA ASP A 355 16.67 -15.12 -9.26
C ASP A 355 17.92 -14.74 -8.46
N LEU A 356 18.41 -13.50 -8.61
CA LEU A 356 19.49 -12.93 -7.81
C LEU A 356 19.18 -12.98 -6.29
N PHE A 357 17.99 -12.56 -5.88
CA PHE A 357 17.57 -12.69 -4.48
C PHE A 357 17.42 -14.16 -4.05
N SER A 358 16.96 -15.05 -4.94
CA SER A 358 16.84 -16.48 -4.65
C SER A 358 18.20 -17.20 -4.53
N ILE A 359 19.22 -16.73 -5.25
CA ILE A 359 20.64 -17.11 -5.09
C ILE A 359 21.16 -16.64 -3.73
N PHE A 360 20.95 -15.37 -3.37
CA PHE A 360 21.42 -14.84 -2.09
C PHE A 360 20.69 -15.43 -0.87
N GLU A 361 19.43 -15.84 -0.98
CA GLU A 361 18.71 -16.61 0.05
C GLU A 361 19.12 -18.11 0.09
N GLY A 362 20.15 -18.53 -0.65
CA GLY A 362 20.69 -19.89 -0.58
C GLY A 362 19.80 -20.98 -1.20
N ARG A 363 18.65 -20.62 -1.79
CA ARG A 363 17.59 -21.55 -2.25
C ARG A 363 18.05 -22.56 -3.31
N TYR A 364 19.12 -22.25 -4.04
CA TYR A 364 19.72 -23.11 -5.06
C TYR A 364 20.91 -23.96 -4.54
N THR A 365 21.21 -23.93 -3.23
CA THR A 365 22.30 -24.74 -2.64
C THR A 365 21.80 -26.10 -2.16
N SER A 366 22.44 -27.18 -2.63
CA SER A 366 22.05 -28.56 -2.33
C SER A 366 22.18 -28.97 -0.86
N SER A 367 22.83 -28.13 -0.04
CA SER A 367 23.20 -28.38 1.36
C SER A 367 22.36 -27.62 2.38
N GLY A 368 21.35 -26.85 1.95
CA GLY A 368 20.46 -26.12 2.87
C GLY A 368 21.14 -24.98 3.64
N ALA A 369 22.15 -24.35 3.04
CA ALA A 369 22.83 -23.20 3.64
C ALA A 369 21.91 -21.97 3.65
N GLY A 370 21.86 -21.25 4.78
CA GLY A 370 21.11 -19.98 4.92
C GLY A 370 21.70 -18.83 4.08
N ALA A 371 21.08 -17.65 4.13
CA ALA A 371 21.34 -16.60 3.13
C ALA A 371 22.82 -16.17 3.06
N ASN A 372 23.41 -16.27 1.87
CA ASN A 372 24.80 -15.90 1.60
C ASN A 372 24.95 -14.40 1.25
N ILE A 373 24.34 -13.56 2.08
CA ILE A 373 24.36 -12.09 1.99
C ILE A 373 25.55 -11.45 2.71
N GLY A 374 26.41 -12.23 3.37
CA GLY A 374 27.52 -11.72 4.19
C GLY A 374 28.52 -10.86 3.41
N LEU A 375 28.92 -11.29 2.22
CA LEU A 375 29.81 -10.51 1.34
C LEU A 375 29.13 -9.22 0.82
N PRO A 376 27.91 -9.25 0.26
CA PRO A 376 27.15 -8.03 -0.05
C PRO A 376 27.02 -7.05 1.12
N LEU A 377 26.65 -7.52 2.33
CA LEU A 377 26.48 -6.67 3.51
C LEU A 377 27.77 -5.90 3.88
N LYS A 378 28.93 -6.58 3.79
CA LYS A 378 30.25 -5.97 3.96
C LYS A 378 30.59 -4.99 2.84
N ALA A 379 30.34 -5.40 1.60
CA ALA A 379 30.63 -4.61 0.41
C ALA A 379 29.75 -3.35 0.25
N TYR A 380 28.66 -3.23 1.03
CA TYR A 380 27.91 -1.99 1.17
C TYR A 380 28.68 -0.91 1.97
N SER A 381 29.30 -1.31 3.09
CA SER A 381 29.94 -0.40 4.04
C SER A 381 31.47 -0.30 3.89
N GLY A 382 32.11 -1.24 3.20
CA GLY A 382 33.57 -1.29 3.01
C GLY A 382 34.32 -2.20 3.98
N GLU A 383 33.61 -3.07 4.71
CA GLU A 383 34.22 -3.93 5.73
C GLU A 383 35.12 -5.02 5.11
N VAL A 384 36.29 -5.24 5.73
CA VAL A 384 37.25 -6.28 5.35
C VAL A 384 36.58 -7.64 5.19
N HIS A 385 36.66 -8.19 3.98
CA HIS A 385 36.23 -9.55 3.70
C HIS A 385 37.44 -10.49 3.66
N ARG A 386 37.55 -11.31 4.70
CA ARG A 386 38.42 -12.50 4.74
C ARG A 386 37.55 -13.75 4.70
N SER A 387 37.92 -14.71 3.87
CA SER A 387 37.30 -16.04 3.81
C SER A 387 38.40 -17.11 3.80
N ASP A 388 38.46 -17.93 4.84
CA ASP A 388 39.48 -18.99 4.97
C ASP A 388 38.84 -20.31 4.57
N ARG A 389 39.04 -20.75 3.31
CA ARG A 389 38.38 -21.94 2.75
C ARG A 389 39.37 -23.12 2.67
N VAL A 390 39.09 -24.19 3.42
CA VAL A 390 39.94 -25.40 3.60
C VAL A 390 40.60 -25.94 2.31
N LEU A 391 39.90 -25.89 1.17
CA LEU A 391 40.37 -26.43 -0.12
C LEU A 391 40.76 -25.35 -1.16
N ARG A 392 40.75 -24.06 -0.81
CA ARG A 392 41.01 -22.94 -1.74
C ARG A 392 41.94 -21.85 -1.17
N GLY A 393 42.44 -22.02 0.06
CA GLY A 393 43.26 -21.02 0.75
C GLY A 393 42.42 -19.85 1.30
N ALA A 394 43.11 -18.78 1.69
CA ALA A 394 42.48 -17.56 2.18
C ALA A 394 42.20 -16.56 1.05
N THR A 395 40.94 -16.16 0.91
CA THR A 395 40.57 -14.94 0.19
C THR A 395 40.69 -13.74 1.13
N TYR A 396 41.32 -12.67 0.65
CA TYR A 396 41.34 -11.38 1.32
C TYR A 396 40.93 -10.28 0.33
N ILE A 397 39.96 -9.47 0.72
CA ILE A 397 39.50 -8.26 0.01
C ILE A 397 39.35 -7.19 1.09
N GLU A 398 40.30 -6.26 1.14
CA GLU A 398 40.42 -5.30 2.26
C GLU A 398 39.23 -4.34 2.34
N GLU A 399 38.85 -3.75 1.21
CA GLU A 399 37.72 -2.83 1.14
C GLU A 399 36.89 -3.16 -0.11
N PRO A 400 35.93 -4.10 0.02
CA PRO A 400 34.98 -4.40 -1.05
C PRO A 400 33.93 -3.27 -1.14
N ARG A 401 33.58 -2.87 -2.35
CA ARG A 401 32.59 -1.84 -2.66
C ARG A 401 31.67 -2.34 -3.78
N LEU A 402 30.41 -2.56 -3.44
CA LEU A 402 29.39 -3.11 -4.33
C LEU A 402 28.26 -2.11 -4.59
N THR A 403 27.92 -1.90 -5.86
CA THR A 403 26.74 -1.15 -6.32
C THR A 403 25.66 -2.12 -6.82
N PHE A 404 24.39 -1.87 -6.50
CA PHE A 404 23.25 -2.61 -7.08
C PHE A 404 22.38 -1.68 -7.92
N SER A 405 21.99 -2.13 -9.11
CA SER A 405 21.02 -1.47 -9.99
C SER A 405 19.97 -2.49 -10.41
N LEU A 406 18.89 -2.58 -9.65
CA LEU A 406 17.92 -3.66 -9.78
C LEU A 406 16.54 -3.16 -10.24
N ALA A 407 15.86 -4.00 -11.01
CA ALA A 407 14.41 -3.99 -11.07
C ALA A 407 13.85 -5.36 -10.67
N ILE A 408 12.71 -5.34 -9.99
CA ILE A 408 12.08 -6.53 -9.41
C ILE A 408 10.60 -6.59 -9.77
N GLN A 409 10.10 -7.78 -10.09
CA GLN A 409 8.67 -7.98 -10.39
C GLN A 409 7.84 -7.92 -9.09
N PRO A 410 6.59 -7.41 -9.10
CA PRO A 410 5.78 -7.24 -7.89
C PRO A 410 5.66 -8.51 -7.01
N THR A 411 5.46 -9.67 -7.61
CA THR A 411 5.35 -10.96 -6.89
C THR A 411 6.67 -11.44 -6.27
N ALA A 412 7.82 -11.02 -6.81
CA ALA A 412 9.13 -11.24 -6.21
C ALA A 412 9.42 -10.22 -5.10
N PHE A 413 8.98 -8.98 -5.28
CA PHE A 413 9.06 -7.93 -4.27
C PHE A 413 8.23 -8.24 -3.01
N GLU A 414 7.02 -8.81 -3.16
CA GLU A 414 6.25 -9.33 -2.02
C GLU A 414 7.02 -10.36 -1.20
N ARG A 415 7.73 -11.29 -1.87
CA ARG A 415 8.58 -12.30 -1.22
C ARG A 415 9.76 -11.67 -0.50
N PHE A 416 10.44 -10.71 -1.15
CA PHE A 416 11.55 -9.93 -0.58
C PHE A 416 11.11 -9.17 0.68
N CYS A 417 9.97 -8.46 0.64
CA CYS A 417 9.39 -7.78 1.80
C CYS A 417 8.97 -8.71 2.94
N ALA A 418 8.62 -9.96 2.63
CA ALA A 418 8.18 -10.97 3.58
C ALA A 418 9.32 -11.86 4.11
N SER A 419 10.55 -11.68 3.64
CA SER A 419 11.72 -12.45 4.05
C SER A 419 12.31 -11.91 5.35
N THR A 420 12.00 -12.57 6.47
CA THR A 420 12.46 -12.18 7.81
C THR A 420 13.99 -12.12 7.88
N GLU A 421 14.70 -13.11 7.32
CA GLU A 421 16.17 -13.16 7.35
C GLU A 421 16.82 -11.94 6.66
N LEU A 422 16.27 -11.51 5.52
CA LEU A 422 16.80 -10.34 4.79
C LEU A 422 16.51 -9.02 5.52
N ARG A 423 15.47 -8.94 6.35
CA ARG A 423 15.19 -7.79 7.24
C ARG A 423 16.08 -7.80 8.47
N GLU A 424 16.10 -8.89 9.25
CA GLU A 424 16.85 -9.00 10.51
C GLU A 424 18.36 -8.80 10.31
N ARG A 425 18.90 -9.29 9.18
CA ARG A 425 20.32 -9.10 8.82
C ARG A 425 20.60 -7.75 8.13
N GLY A 426 19.61 -6.86 8.04
CA GLY A 426 19.73 -5.51 7.53
C GLY A 426 20.08 -5.41 6.04
N PHE A 427 19.77 -6.42 5.24
CA PHE A 427 20.02 -6.43 3.79
C PHE A 427 18.96 -5.63 3.05
N TRP A 428 17.68 -5.81 3.40
CA TRP A 428 16.55 -5.01 2.91
C TRP A 428 16.77 -3.51 3.15
N ALA A 429 17.25 -3.16 4.34
CA ALA A 429 17.48 -1.80 4.83
C ALA A 429 18.57 -0.99 4.09
N ARG A 430 19.30 -1.61 3.15
CA ARG A 430 20.35 -0.97 2.36
C ARG A 430 19.90 -0.55 0.97
N PHE A 431 18.68 -0.91 0.55
CA PHE A 431 18.17 -0.55 -0.78
C PHE A 431 17.35 0.73 -0.76
N LEU A 432 17.74 1.69 -1.60
CA LEU A 432 16.84 2.74 -2.09
C LEU A 432 15.79 2.08 -2.98
N LEU A 433 14.63 1.82 -2.39
CA LEU A 433 13.57 1.00 -2.98
C LEU A 433 12.33 1.84 -3.28
N ASP A 434 11.82 1.72 -4.50
CA ASP A 434 10.58 2.37 -4.92
C ASP A 434 9.62 1.44 -5.66
N ASN A 435 8.33 1.75 -5.56
CA ASN A 435 7.24 1.04 -6.24
C ASN A 435 6.37 2.08 -6.95
N PRO A 436 6.83 2.64 -8.09
CA PRO A 436 6.16 3.71 -8.81
C PRO A 436 4.83 3.22 -9.41
N ASP A 437 4.10 4.10 -10.10
CA ASP A 437 2.92 3.69 -10.85
C ASP A 437 3.28 3.13 -12.23
N SER A 438 2.56 2.08 -12.64
CA SER A 438 2.83 1.39 -13.90
C SER A 438 2.35 2.20 -15.09
N LEU A 439 3.21 2.33 -16.11
CA LEU A 439 2.86 2.95 -17.38
C LEU A 439 2.22 1.97 -18.37
N LEU A 440 2.05 0.69 -18.00
CA LEU A 440 1.32 -0.27 -18.83
C LEU A 440 -0.15 0.15 -18.97
N GLY A 441 -0.68 0.10 -20.19
CA GLY A 441 -1.98 0.68 -20.55
C GLY A 441 -1.96 2.19 -20.81
N TYR A 442 -0.94 2.92 -20.38
CA TYR A 442 -0.84 4.40 -20.48
C TYR A 442 0.28 4.89 -21.42
N ARG A 443 0.91 4.00 -22.19
CA ARG A 443 2.02 4.33 -23.08
C ARG A 443 1.60 5.12 -24.32
N LYS A 444 2.51 5.98 -24.77
CA LYS A 444 2.47 6.62 -26.10
C LYS A 444 2.75 5.57 -27.18
N SER A 445 1.98 5.58 -28.26
CA SER A 445 2.22 4.73 -29.44
C SER A 445 3.54 5.07 -30.15
N GLU A 446 3.90 6.35 -30.16
CA GLU A 446 5.13 6.88 -30.75
C GLU A 446 5.93 7.64 -29.65
N PRO A 447 6.83 6.96 -28.92
CA PRO A 447 7.73 7.61 -27.98
C PRO A 447 8.85 8.38 -28.70
N LYS A 448 9.28 9.52 -28.13
CA LYS A 448 10.44 10.25 -28.65
C LYS A 448 11.72 9.44 -28.40
N GLN A 449 12.59 9.35 -29.39
CA GLN A 449 13.91 8.72 -29.22
C GLN A 449 14.86 9.62 -28.41
N ILE A 450 15.80 9.01 -27.68
CA ILE A 450 16.88 9.73 -26.99
C ILE A 450 17.75 10.48 -28.03
N PRO A 451 17.88 11.81 -27.96
CA PRO A 451 18.71 12.59 -28.89
C PRO A 451 20.16 12.09 -28.93
N ALA A 452 20.77 12.08 -30.12
CA ALA A 452 22.10 11.53 -30.32
C ALA A 452 23.16 12.28 -29.49
N GLN A 453 23.13 13.61 -29.52
CA GLN A 453 24.04 14.48 -28.77
C GLN A 453 23.92 14.27 -27.26
N LEU A 454 22.71 14.11 -26.74
CA LEU A 454 22.47 13.90 -25.31
C LEU A 454 22.99 12.52 -24.84
N ARG A 455 22.90 11.51 -25.71
CA ARG A 455 23.48 10.17 -25.51
C ARG A 455 25.01 10.19 -25.57
N GLU A 456 25.58 11.01 -26.44
CA GLU A 456 27.03 11.23 -26.53
C GLU A 456 27.55 11.97 -25.29
N SER A 457 26.91 13.06 -24.85
CA SER A 457 27.24 13.75 -23.60
C SER A 457 27.19 12.81 -22.39
N TRP A 458 26.13 11.99 -22.26
CA TRP A 458 26.04 10.98 -21.20
C TRP A 458 27.19 9.96 -21.28
N SER A 459 27.47 9.44 -22.48
CA SER A 459 28.56 8.49 -22.70
C SER A 459 29.92 9.09 -22.33
N ASN A 460 30.14 10.36 -22.64
CA ASN A 460 31.38 11.08 -22.34
C ASN A 460 31.54 11.32 -20.84
N LEU A 461 30.49 11.74 -20.12
CA LEU A 461 30.51 11.88 -18.66
C LEU A 461 30.85 10.56 -17.98
N VAL A 462 30.15 9.46 -18.33
CA VAL A 462 30.37 8.16 -17.69
C VAL A 462 31.75 7.59 -18.05
N THR A 463 32.23 7.81 -19.28
CA THR A 463 33.60 7.41 -19.68
C THR A 463 34.67 8.21 -18.94
N TYR A 464 34.44 9.51 -18.70
CA TYR A 464 35.30 10.34 -17.87
C TYR A 464 35.35 9.81 -16.42
N LEU A 465 34.20 9.58 -15.78
CA LEU A 465 34.15 9.06 -14.40
C LEU A 465 34.85 7.69 -14.28
N LEU A 466 34.59 6.78 -15.22
CA LEU A 466 35.27 5.48 -15.29
C LEU A 466 36.78 5.58 -15.55
N GLY A 467 37.24 6.69 -16.12
CA GLY A 467 38.64 7.00 -16.42
C GLY A 467 39.43 7.70 -15.31
N ILE A 468 38.78 8.19 -14.23
CA ILE A 468 39.46 8.79 -13.07
C ILE A 468 40.30 7.72 -12.38
N ASP A 469 41.63 7.71 -12.57
CA ASP A 469 42.47 6.70 -11.93
C ASP A 469 43.06 7.20 -10.59
N PRO A 470 42.58 6.67 -9.44
CA PRO A 470 43.11 7.05 -8.14
C PRO A 470 44.53 6.53 -7.96
N THR A 471 45.38 7.32 -7.31
CA THR A 471 46.74 6.89 -6.95
C THR A 471 46.73 5.67 -6.02
N ARG A 472 47.86 4.97 -5.91
CA ARG A 472 48.05 3.93 -4.89
C ARG A 472 48.92 4.44 -3.75
N ASP A 473 48.74 3.86 -2.56
CA ASP A 473 49.66 4.01 -1.45
C ASP A 473 50.84 3.04 -1.53
N ASP A 474 51.71 3.11 -0.52
CA ASP A 474 52.95 2.34 -0.40
C ASP A 474 52.69 0.83 -0.22
N ASP A 475 51.49 0.45 0.24
CA ASP A 475 50.98 -0.92 0.31
C ASP A 475 50.24 -1.35 -0.99
N GLY A 476 50.17 -0.48 -1.99
CA GLY A 476 49.50 -0.72 -3.27
C GLY A 476 47.97 -0.55 -3.25
N ARG A 477 47.40 -0.03 -2.16
CA ARG A 477 45.94 0.17 -1.98
C ARG A 477 45.51 1.44 -2.74
N LEU A 478 44.32 1.44 -3.33
CA LEU A 478 43.78 2.65 -3.99
C LEU A 478 43.54 3.75 -2.94
N ARG A 479 44.00 4.98 -3.21
CA ARG A 479 43.66 6.22 -2.49
C ARG A 479 42.62 6.99 -3.33
N PRO A 480 41.30 6.86 -3.05
CA PRO A 480 40.27 7.56 -3.80
C PRO A 480 40.37 9.07 -3.60
N PHE A 481 39.95 9.85 -4.59
CA PHE A 481 39.86 11.31 -4.44
C PHE A 481 38.76 11.67 -3.43
N ALA A 482 39.12 12.41 -2.39
CA ALA A 482 38.20 12.83 -1.33
C ALA A 482 37.52 14.16 -1.69
N ILE A 483 36.21 14.12 -1.89
CA ILE A 483 35.36 15.29 -2.11
C ILE A 483 35.00 15.87 -0.73
N PRO A 484 35.44 17.10 -0.37
CA PRO A 484 35.14 17.68 0.94
C PRO A 484 33.66 18.10 1.04
N VAL A 485 33.11 18.17 2.25
CA VAL A 485 31.78 18.74 2.52
C VAL A 485 31.92 20.14 3.08
N SER A 486 31.19 21.12 2.53
CA SER A 486 31.24 22.50 3.03
C SER A 486 30.72 22.63 4.47
N SER A 487 31.11 23.70 5.17
CA SER A 487 30.66 23.96 6.55
C SER A 487 29.14 24.11 6.67
N LYS A 488 28.49 24.70 5.67
CA LYS A 488 27.03 24.82 5.58
C LYS A 488 26.36 23.47 5.28
N ALA A 489 26.84 22.73 4.28
CA ALA A 489 26.37 21.38 3.98
C ALA A 489 26.44 20.45 5.19
N SER A 490 27.52 20.55 5.96
CA SER A 490 27.71 19.83 7.23
C SER A 490 26.66 20.18 8.28
N GLN A 491 26.20 21.45 8.35
CA GLN A 491 25.11 21.86 9.25
C GLN A 491 23.75 21.31 8.81
N VAL A 492 23.44 21.29 7.50
CA VAL A 492 22.21 20.69 6.97
C VAL A 492 22.19 19.19 7.24
N LEU A 493 23.30 18.49 6.95
CA LEU A 493 23.44 17.05 7.21
C LEU A 493 23.34 16.71 8.70
N LYS A 494 23.84 17.57 9.59
CA LYS A 494 23.66 17.44 11.04
C LYS A 494 22.19 17.55 11.45
N LYS A 495 21.48 18.60 11.01
CA LYS A 495 20.04 18.77 11.29
C LYS A 495 19.20 17.59 10.80
N PHE A 496 19.48 17.11 9.60
CA PHE A 496 18.82 15.94 9.03
C PHE A 496 19.08 14.66 9.85
N GLN A 497 20.32 14.45 10.33
CA GLN A 497 20.62 13.34 11.23
C GLN A 497 19.85 13.47 12.56
N GLU A 498 19.84 14.66 13.17
CA GLU A 498 19.13 14.90 14.44
C GLU A 498 17.61 14.65 14.31
N TRP A 499 17.00 15.08 13.21
CA TRP A 499 15.63 14.74 12.84
C TRP A 499 15.43 13.22 12.67
N SER A 500 16.37 12.53 12.01
CA SER A 500 16.29 11.08 11.78
C SER A 500 16.38 10.27 13.08
N GLU A 501 17.24 10.66 14.02
CA GLU A 501 17.35 10.05 15.35
C GLU A 501 16.09 10.27 16.20
N VAL A 502 15.42 11.42 16.06
CA VAL A 502 14.08 11.63 16.65
C VAL A 502 13.04 10.73 15.97
N GLY A 503 13.10 10.58 14.65
CA GLY A 503 12.23 9.69 13.88
C GLY A 503 12.36 8.20 14.21
N LEU A 504 13.49 7.76 14.81
CA LEU A 504 13.73 6.37 15.21
C LEU A 504 13.10 5.97 16.56
N ARG A 505 12.42 6.90 17.23
CA ARG A 505 11.69 6.68 18.50
C ARG A 505 10.33 6.01 18.24
N PRO A 506 9.65 5.47 19.28
CA PRO A 506 8.24 5.08 19.18
C PRO A 506 7.38 6.25 18.69
N GLU A 507 6.34 5.96 17.92
CA GLU A 507 5.48 6.92 17.19
C GLU A 507 6.23 7.83 16.18
N GLY A 508 7.54 7.63 15.99
CA GLY A 508 8.41 8.41 15.12
C GLY A 508 8.26 8.06 13.64
N TYR A 509 8.72 8.97 12.76
CA TYR A 509 8.65 8.83 11.30
C TYR A 509 9.20 7.48 10.78
N TRP A 510 10.22 6.92 11.42
CA TRP A 510 10.88 5.67 11.04
C TRP A 510 10.39 4.44 11.81
N GLU A 511 9.39 4.52 12.70
CA GLU A 511 8.98 3.40 13.57
C GLU A 511 8.70 2.09 12.79
N CYS A 512 8.07 2.19 11.62
CA CYS A 512 7.75 1.04 10.75
C CYS A 512 8.96 0.46 9.98
N CYS A 513 10.10 1.15 9.94
CA CYS A 513 11.29 0.78 9.17
C CYS A 513 12.58 1.36 9.78
N ARG A 514 12.76 1.13 11.09
CA ARG A 514 13.87 1.70 11.90
C ARG A 514 15.23 1.28 11.36
N GLU A 515 15.31 0.09 10.77
CA GLU A 515 16.50 -0.44 10.11
C GLU A 515 16.97 0.41 8.92
N PHE A 516 16.05 1.05 8.19
CA PHE A 516 16.32 1.96 7.08
C PHE A 516 16.54 3.40 7.57
N GLY A 517 15.74 3.86 8.54
CA GLY A 517 15.92 5.19 9.16
C GLY A 517 17.30 5.38 9.80
N ALA A 518 17.87 4.31 10.38
CA ALA A 518 19.22 4.29 10.92
C ALA A 518 20.33 4.42 9.85
N ARG A 519 19.99 4.28 8.55
CA ARG A 519 20.90 4.47 7.40
C ARG A 519 20.64 5.75 6.63
N ALA A 520 19.65 6.55 7.02
CA ALA A 520 19.24 7.75 6.29
C ALA A 520 20.40 8.72 6.00
N ARG A 521 21.28 8.96 6.99
CA ARG A 521 22.50 9.79 6.79
C ARG A 521 23.45 9.19 5.76
N GLU A 522 23.64 7.88 5.77
CA GLU A 522 24.55 7.16 4.87
C GLU A 522 24.05 7.27 3.42
N HIS A 523 22.74 7.06 3.21
CA HIS A 523 22.11 7.24 1.90
C HIS A 523 22.15 8.70 1.42
N VAL A 524 21.86 9.68 2.29
CA VAL A 524 21.90 11.10 1.90
C VAL A 524 23.29 11.56 1.51
N ILE A 525 24.36 11.17 2.23
CA ILE A 525 25.72 11.58 1.85
C ILE A 525 26.21 10.84 0.58
N LYS A 526 25.84 9.57 0.38
CA LYS A 526 26.07 8.84 -0.88
C LYS A 526 25.37 9.53 -2.06
N LEU A 527 24.09 9.83 -1.93
CA LEU A 527 23.31 10.55 -2.94
C LEU A 527 23.89 11.94 -3.22
N ALA A 528 24.29 12.71 -2.20
CA ALA A 528 24.88 14.03 -2.39
C ALA A 528 26.19 13.97 -3.19
N GLY A 529 27.08 13.01 -2.87
CA GLY A 529 28.29 12.78 -3.65
C GLY A 529 28.00 12.33 -5.09
N LEU A 530 26.97 11.51 -5.32
CA LEU A 530 26.54 11.12 -6.68
C LEU A 530 26.00 12.31 -7.48
N LEU A 531 25.21 13.19 -6.87
CA LEU A 531 24.74 14.43 -7.49
C LEU A 531 25.93 15.37 -7.79
N HIS A 532 26.88 15.48 -6.87
CA HIS A 532 28.05 16.34 -7.02
C HIS A 532 28.96 15.90 -8.18
N VAL A 533 29.29 14.61 -8.31
CA VAL A 533 30.13 14.12 -9.43
C VAL A 533 29.39 14.13 -10.77
N LEU A 534 28.05 14.09 -10.77
CA LEU A 534 27.21 14.28 -11.96
C LEU A 534 27.06 15.77 -12.34
N GLY A 535 27.27 16.70 -11.42
CA GLY A 535 27.18 18.14 -11.65
C GLY A 535 28.49 18.79 -12.06
N ASN A 536 29.59 18.46 -11.38
CA ASN A 536 30.86 19.20 -11.44
C ASN A 536 31.92 18.53 -12.35
N TYR A 537 31.51 17.57 -13.20
CA TYR A 537 32.41 16.80 -14.07
C TYR A 537 33.14 17.63 -15.13
N GLU A 538 32.58 18.76 -15.58
CA GLU A 538 33.10 19.57 -16.69
C GLU A 538 34.45 20.24 -16.38
N GLY A 539 34.77 20.45 -15.09
CA GLY A 539 36.07 20.94 -14.64
C GLY A 539 37.18 19.89 -14.60
N GLY A 540 36.89 18.61 -14.84
CA GLY A 540 37.87 17.51 -14.85
C GLY A 540 38.39 17.06 -13.47
N ALA A 541 38.00 17.73 -12.38
CA ALA A 541 38.36 17.38 -11.00
C ALA A 541 37.26 17.75 -9.97
N PRO A 542 36.12 17.04 -9.93
CA PRO A 542 35.02 17.32 -8.98
C PRO A 542 35.46 17.44 -7.52
N TRP A 543 36.42 16.61 -7.09
CA TRP A 543 36.95 16.56 -5.72
C TRP A 543 37.67 17.83 -5.25
N GLU A 544 38.01 18.76 -6.15
CA GLU A 544 38.57 20.07 -5.78
C GLU A 544 37.50 21.04 -5.25
N PHE A 545 36.21 20.71 -5.45
CA PHE A 545 35.07 21.51 -5.04
C PHE A 545 34.33 20.87 -3.87
N PRO A 546 33.90 21.64 -2.85
CA PRO A 546 33.17 21.09 -1.72
C PRO A 546 31.69 20.86 -2.05
N ILE A 547 31.10 19.79 -1.51
CA ILE A 547 29.66 19.54 -1.56
C ILE A 547 28.94 20.70 -0.84
N THR A 548 27.99 21.29 -1.55
CA THR A 548 27.21 22.47 -1.17
C THR A 548 25.99 22.11 -0.33
N GLU A 549 25.43 23.10 0.38
CA GLU A 549 24.15 22.95 1.08
C GLU A 549 23.03 22.48 0.13
N THR A 550 23.00 23.01 -1.10
CA THR A 550 21.97 22.68 -2.10
C THR A 550 22.06 21.24 -2.63
N GLU A 551 23.27 20.66 -2.69
CA GLU A 551 23.46 19.26 -3.09
C GLU A 551 23.03 18.30 -1.97
N ILE A 552 23.23 18.67 -0.70
CA ILE A 552 22.66 17.93 0.45
C ILE A 552 21.14 18.02 0.45
N GLU A 553 20.55 19.20 0.22
CA GLU A 553 19.09 19.39 0.15
C GLU A 553 18.46 18.63 -1.03
N ALA A 554 19.14 18.60 -2.18
CA ALA A 554 18.77 17.77 -3.34
C ALA A 554 18.81 16.27 -2.99
N ALA A 555 19.87 15.80 -2.33
CA ALA A 555 20.00 14.43 -1.88
C ALA A 555 18.92 14.04 -0.85
N ILE A 556 18.60 14.94 0.08
CA ILE A 556 17.49 14.78 1.04
C ILE A 556 16.15 14.64 0.31
N GLN A 557 15.90 15.40 -0.75
CA GLN A 557 14.67 15.25 -1.55
C GLN A 557 14.61 13.90 -2.29
N VAL A 558 15.70 13.47 -2.93
CA VAL A 558 15.79 12.14 -3.57
C VAL A 558 15.60 11.03 -2.54
N PHE A 559 16.27 11.12 -1.38
CA PHE A 559 16.11 10.16 -0.30
C PHE A 559 14.67 10.13 0.26
N SER A 560 14.02 11.30 0.41
CA SER A 560 12.65 11.39 0.92
C SER A 560 11.62 10.71 0.00
N TYR A 561 11.85 10.69 -1.31
CA TYR A 561 11.05 9.91 -2.24
C TYR A 561 11.13 8.40 -1.93
N TYR A 562 12.35 7.86 -1.80
CA TYR A 562 12.53 6.45 -1.44
C TYR A 562 12.02 6.16 -0.02
N ALA A 563 12.22 7.06 0.93
CA ALA A 563 11.75 6.93 2.30
C ALA A 563 10.25 6.66 2.39
N GLU A 564 9.42 7.42 1.67
CA GLU A 564 7.97 7.18 1.61
C GLU A 564 7.62 5.84 0.97
N HIS A 565 8.27 5.47 -0.14
CA HIS A 565 8.07 4.13 -0.73
C HIS A 565 8.51 2.98 0.19
N VAL A 566 9.60 3.15 0.95
CA VAL A 566 10.08 2.20 1.94
C VAL A 566 9.12 2.12 3.13
N ARG A 567 8.56 3.25 3.61
CA ARG A 567 7.50 3.24 4.64
C ARG A 567 6.26 2.50 4.17
N ILE A 568 5.77 2.79 2.96
CA ILE A 568 4.64 2.07 2.33
C ILE A 568 4.95 0.56 2.19
N ALA A 569 6.18 0.21 1.82
CA ALA A 569 6.65 -1.18 1.75
C ALA A 569 6.84 -1.85 3.13
N SER A 570 7.03 -1.07 4.20
CA SER A 570 7.13 -1.56 5.56
C SER A 570 5.80 -1.57 6.32
N GLY A 571 4.77 -0.90 5.79
CA GLY A 571 3.36 -1.22 6.04
C GLY A 571 3.17 -2.73 5.92
N SER A 572 2.79 -3.35 7.04
CA SER A 572 3.45 -4.62 7.38
C SER A 572 2.99 -5.76 6.48
N ALA A 573 3.84 -6.78 6.35
CA ALA A 573 3.45 -8.01 5.69
C ALA A 573 2.31 -8.74 6.42
N SER A 574 1.85 -8.29 7.59
CA SER A 574 0.62 -8.78 8.24
C SER A 574 -0.58 -7.86 8.00
N GLU A 575 -0.41 -6.53 7.85
CA GLU A 575 -1.43 -5.63 7.26
C GLU A 575 -1.74 -6.11 5.84
N ARG A 576 -0.77 -6.13 4.93
CA ARG A 576 -1.02 -6.47 3.51
C ARG A 576 -1.62 -7.87 3.28
N ARG A 577 -1.41 -8.82 4.21
CA ARG A 577 -2.07 -10.15 4.23
C ARG A 577 -3.39 -10.19 5.01
N ARG A 578 -3.75 -9.16 5.78
CA ARG A 578 -5.11 -8.87 6.28
C ARG A 578 -5.90 -8.12 5.20
N ASP A 579 -5.33 -7.11 4.56
CA ASP A 579 -5.98 -6.28 3.54
C ASP A 579 -6.46 -7.15 2.36
N ALA A 580 -5.58 -7.97 1.79
CA ALA A 580 -5.95 -8.92 0.73
C ALA A 580 -7.00 -9.98 1.16
N ARG A 581 -7.14 -10.26 2.46
CA ARG A 581 -8.24 -11.12 2.99
C ARG A 581 -9.54 -10.34 3.12
N VAL A 582 -9.46 -9.10 3.60
CA VAL A 582 -10.60 -8.18 3.70
C VAL A 582 -11.17 -7.88 2.31
N ASP A 583 -10.33 -7.56 1.31
CA ASP A 583 -10.76 -7.40 -0.08
C ASP A 583 -11.43 -8.66 -0.64
N TYR A 584 -10.85 -9.83 -0.39
CA TYR A 584 -11.44 -11.11 -0.81
C TYR A 584 -12.79 -11.38 -0.10
N ILE A 585 -12.92 -11.04 1.18
CA ILE A 585 -14.19 -11.10 1.93
C ILE A 585 -15.21 -10.14 1.31
N ILE A 586 -14.83 -8.90 1.01
CA ILE A 586 -15.69 -7.90 0.36
C ILE A 586 -16.13 -8.39 -1.02
N GLU A 587 -15.23 -8.95 -1.81
CA GLU A 587 -15.52 -9.51 -3.13
C GLU A 587 -16.56 -10.65 -3.03
N LYS A 588 -16.43 -11.55 -2.04
CA LYS A 588 -17.42 -12.62 -1.82
C LYS A 588 -18.75 -12.10 -1.25
N ILE A 589 -18.75 -11.08 -0.39
CA ILE A 589 -19.98 -10.40 0.05
C ILE A 589 -20.68 -9.73 -1.14
N LYS A 590 -19.94 -9.04 -2.02
CA LYS A 590 -20.47 -8.41 -3.25
C LYS A 590 -20.99 -9.42 -4.27
N SER A 591 -20.35 -10.60 -4.39
CA SER A 591 -20.84 -11.71 -5.24
C SER A 591 -22.19 -12.30 -4.79
N LYS A 592 -22.59 -11.96 -3.55
CA LYS A 592 -23.79 -12.15 -2.74
C LYS A 592 -25.02 -11.25 -2.94
N PRO A 593 -25.88 -11.27 -3.99
CA PRO A 593 -27.09 -10.44 -4.01
C PRO A 593 -27.97 -10.62 -2.76
N GLU A 594 -28.09 -11.86 -2.27
CA GLU A 594 -28.81 -12.19 -1.04
C GLU A 594 -28.14 -11.71 0.27
N TRP A 595 -26.89 -11.22 0.21
CA TRP A 595 -26.12 -10.73 1.37
C TRP A 595 -26.01 -9.21 1.44
N ARG A 596 -26.57 -8.47 0.46
CA ARG A 596 -26.57 -7.00 0.36
C ARG A 596 -27.10 -6.24 1.61
N LEU A 597 -27.88 -6.92 2.46
CA LEU A 597 -28.42 -6.38 3.71
C LEU A 597 -27.81 -7.03 4.96
N SER A 598 -27.64 -8.36 4.93
CA SER A 598 -27.05 -9.11 6.05
C SER A 598 -26.59 -10.51 5.62
N PHE A 599 -25.65 -11.08 6.36
CA PHE A 599 -25.23 -12.48 6.20
C PHE A 599 -24.86 -13.12 7.54
N LYS A 600 -24.84 -14.46 7.59
CA LYS A 600 -24.36 -15.22 8.75
C LYS A 600 -22.88 -15.51 8.59
N ALA A 601 -22.07 -15.27 9.62
CA ALA A 601 -20.61 -15.50 9.57
C ALA A 601 -20.26 -16.95 9.16
N ARG A 602 -21.05 -17.92 9.63
CA ARG A 602 -20.90 -19.34 9.30
C ARG A 602 -21.21 -19.68 7.82
N ALA A 603 -21.96 -18.83 7.11
CA ALA A 603 -22.21 -18.99 5.68
C ALA A 603 -21.02 -18.46 4.85
N LEU A 604 -20.51 -17.27 5.19
CA LEU A 604 -19.27 -16.73 4.62
C LEU A 604 -18.10 -17.70 4.80
N TRP A 605 -17.93 -18.25 6.01
CA TRP A 605 -16.92 -19.28 6.32
C TRP A 605 -16.92 -20.47 5.34
N GLN A 606 -18.09 -20.97 4.91
CA GLN A 606 -18.13 -22.10 3.98
C GLN A 606 -17.61 -21.75 2.57
N LEU A 607 -17.66 -20.47 2.16
CA LEU A 607 -17.13 -20.01 0.87
C LEU A 607 -15.63 -19.71 0.92
N VAL A 608 -15.14 -19.21 2.07
CA VAL A 608 -13.76 -18.68 2.19
C VAL A 608 -12.76 -19.60 2.91
N LYS A 609 -13.20 -20.64 3.63
CA LYS A 609 -12.32 -21.58 4.33
C LYS A 609 -11.22 -22.14 3.41
N GLY A 610 -9.96 -21.98 3.79
CA GLY A 610 -8.81 -22.45 3.01
C GLY A 610 -8.58 -21.68 1.70
N ARG A 611 -9.17 -20.49 1.52
CA ARG A 611 -9.06 -19.63 0.34
C ARG A 611 -8.75 -18.19 0.75
N GLY A 612 -8.18 -17.40 -0.17
CA GLY A 612 -7.78 -16.01 0.09
C GLY A 612 -6.70 -15.81 1.18
N GLY A 613 -6.18 -16.90 1.77
CA GLY A 613 -5.30 -16.85 2.95
C GLY A 613 -6.00 -17.08 4.29
N ILE A 614 -7.33 -17.23 4.32
CA ILE A 614 -8.14 -17.45 5.54
C ILE A 614 -8.11 -18.94 5.90
N ARG A 615 -7.50 -19.29 7.04
CA ARG A 615 -7.20 -20.66 7.47
C ARG A 615 -8.08 -21.12 8.65
N SER A 616 -8.42 -20.22 9.55
CA SER A 616 -9.25 -20.49 10.74
C SER A 616 -10.54 -19.65 10.75
N MET A 617 -11.49 -20.05 11.59
CA MET A 617 -12.70 -19.26 11.86
C MET A 617 -12.37 -17.96 12.62
N ASP A 618 -11.25 -17.92 13.35
CA ASP A 618 -10.83 -16.77 14.15
C ASP A 618 -10.07 -15.74 13.30
N ASP A 619 -9.36 -16.18 12.25
CA ASP A 619 -8.85 -15.29 11.18
C ASP A 619 -10.02 -14.49 10.58
N LEU A 620 -11.10 -15.21 10.25
CA LEU A 620 -12.31 -14.61 9.67
C LEU A 620 -13.02 -13.68 10.65
N LYS A 621 -13.03 -13.99 11.96
CA LYS A 621 -13.57 -13.05 12.96
C LYS A 621 -12.75 -11.77 13.01
N ALA A 622 -11.42 -11.85 13.05
CA ALA A 622 -10.56 -10.67 13.10
C ALA A 622 -10.75 -9.76 11.87
N ASP A 623 -10.86 -10.35 10.68
CA ASP A 623 -11.11 -9.61 9.44
C ASP A 623 -12.53 -9.01 9.40
N LEU A 624 -13.53 -9.67 10.01
CA LEU A 624 -14.90 -9.16 10.15
C LEU A 624 -15.03 -8.06 11.22
N THR A 625 -14.30 -8.15 12.33
CA THR A 625 -14.24 -7.11 13.36
C THR A 625 -13.61 -5.83 12.79
N ARG A 626 -12.54 -5.92 11.98
CA ARG A 626 -12.01 -4.74 11.27
C ARG A 626 -13.02 -4.11 10.30
N LEU A 627 -13.81 -4.93 9.60
CA LEU A 627 -14.90 -4.45 8.74
C LEU A 627 -16.03 -3.77 9.55
N GLU A 628 -16.21 -4.11 10.81
CA GLU A 628 -17.13 -3.46 11.74
C GLU A 628 -16.55 -2.16 12.32
N GLU A 629 -15.28 -2.17 12.74
CA GLU A 629 -14.53 -0.98 13.20
C GLU A 629 -14.46 0.12 12.12
N HIS A 630 -14.30 -0.24 10.84
CA HIS A 630 -14.31 0.69 9.71
C HIS A 630 -15.73 1.12 9.26
N GLY A 631 -16.81 0.64 9.89
CA GLY A 631 -18.18 1.04 9.53
C GLY A 631 -18.75 0.40 8.25
N PHE A 632 -18.20 -0.73 7.80
CA PHE A 632 -18.74 -1.48 6.65
C PHE A 632 -19.70 -2.61 7.05
N LEU A 633 -19.56 -3.15 8.27
CA LEU A 633 -20.44 -4.17 8.86
C LEU A 633 -20.91 -3.77 10.26
N ARG A 634 -21.94 -4.44 10.78
CA ARG A 634 -22.33 -4.37 12.19
C ARG A 634 -22.84 -5.73 12.67
N GLN A 635 -22.26 -6.27 13.73
CA GLN A 635 -22.66 -7.55 14.31
C GLN A 635 -24.03 -7.42 14.99
N VAL A 636 -24.86 -8.44 14.82
CA VAL A 636 -26.15 -8.59 15.49
C VAL A 636 -26.26 -10.02 16.03
N GLU A 637 -26.64 -10.15 17.30
CA GLU A 637 -26.87 -11.45 17.90
C GLU A 637 -28.09 -12.14 17.27
N GLY A 638 -27.86 -13.30 16.66
CA GLY A 638 -28.93 -14.21 16.30
C GLY A 638 -29.34 -15.07 17.51
N LYS A 639 -30.56 -15.63 17.50
CA LYS A 639 -30.95 -16.61 18.52
C LYS A 639 -30.04 -17.85 18.46
N GLY A 640 -29.17 -18.01 19.46
CA GLY A 640 -28.17 -19.09 19.58
C GLY A 640 -26.76 -18.69 19.12
N ARG A 641 -25.82 -19.65 19.09
CA ARG A 641 -24.39 -19.45 18.74
C ARG A 641 -24.13 -19.10 17.24
N SER A 642 -24.91 -18.20 16.64
CA SER A 642 -24.90 -17.87 15.21
C SER A 642 -24.72 -16.37 14.98
N LEU A 643 -23.46 -15.92 14.95
CA LEU A 643 -23.09 -14.55 14.58
C LEU A 643 -23.65 -14.17 13.21
N THR A 644 -24.32 -13.02 13.15
CA THR A 644 -24.92 -12.43 11.95
C THR A 644 -24.39 -11.00 11.83
N TYR A 645 -24.13 -10.53 10.61
CA TYR A 645 -23.66 -9.18 10.35
C TYR A 645 -24.64 -8.47 9.40
N LEU A 646 -24.99 -7.23 9.72
CA LEU A 646 -25.59 -6.27 8.79
C LEU A 646 -24.49 -5.71 7.87
N VAL A 647 -24.87 -5.32 6.66
CA VAL A 647 -23.96 -4.77 5.63
C VAL A 647 -24.28 -3.31 5.38
N SER A 648 -23.26 -2.45 5.35
CA SER A 648 -23.42 -1.04 5.01
C SER A 648 -23.82 -0.85 3.54
N PRO A 649 -24.80 0.02 3.22
CA PRO A 649 -25.07 0.44 1.85
C PRO A 649 -23.83 1.02 1.15
N GLN A 650 -22.93 1.67 1.89
CA GLN A 650 -21.70 2.26 1.35
C GLN A 650 -20.69 1.21 0.88
N LEU A 651 -20.71 -0.02 1.42
CA LEU A 651 -19.86 -1.12 0.94
C LEU A 651 -20.10 -1.41 -0.55
N HIS A 652 -21.34 -1.21 -1.02
CA HIS A 652 -21.75 -1.37 -2.40
C HIS A 652 -21.73 -0.05 -3.21
N SER A 653 -21.15 1.03 -2.68
CA SER A 653 -21.03 2.33 -3.36
C SER A 653 -19.61 2.54 -3.89
N GLU A 654 -19.47 3.21 -5.02
CA GLU A 654 -18.19 3.41 -5.71
C GLU A 654 -17.37 4.61 -5.18
N LYS A 655 -17.82 5.25 -4.08
CA LYS A 655 -17.24 6.51 -3.57
C LYS A 655 -17.06 6.48 -2.06
N CYS A 656 -15.86 6.10 -1.61
CA CYS A 656 -15.44 6.21 -0.21
C CYS A 656 -14.00 6.74 -0.19
N SER A 657 -13.78 7.99 0.28
CA SER A 657 -12.52 8.68 -0.01
C SER A 657 -12.12 9.78 1.01
N GLN A 658 -11.60 9.38 2.18
CA GLN A 658 -10.55 10.07 2.95
C GLN A 658 -10.16 9.23 4.19
N CYS A 659 -8.86 9.12 4.47
CA CYS A 659 -8.32 8.46 5.67
C CYS A 659 -7.49 9.49 6.47
N PRO A 660 -7.36 9.37 7.81
CA PRO A 660 -6.41 10.15 8.58
C PRO A 660 -4.98 9.80 8.17
N GLN A 661 -4.12 10.81 8.01
CA GLN A 661 -2.67 10.61 7.85
C GLN A 661 -1.98 10.65 9.21
N THR A 662 -0.89 9.91 9.36
CA THR A 662 0.04 10.07 10.49
C THR A 662 0.61 11.50 10.50
N SER A 663 0.74 12.08 11.70
CA SER A 663 1.04 13.51 11.88
C SER A 663 2.51 13.90 11.61
N ALA A 664 3.43 12.93 11.61
CA ALA A 664 4.86 13.14 11.37
C ALA A 664 5.16 13.33 9.87
N LYS A 665 5.56 14.55 9.50
CA LYS A 665 5.90 14.94 8.12
C LYS A 665 7.34 14.59 7.74
N PRO A 666 7.69 14.48 6.44
CA PRO A 666 9.08 14.34 5.98
C PRO A 666 9.89 15.63 6.18
N PHE A 667 11.18 15.51 6.51
CA PHE A 667 12.10 16.66 6.61
C PHE A 667 12.17 17.52 5.33
N ALA A 668 11.98 16.91 4.16
CA ALA A 668 11.92 17.63 2.89
C ALA A 668 10.73 18.61 2.77
N ASP A 669 9.72 18.52 3.65
CA ASP A 669 8.66 19.53 3.77
C ASP A 669 9.00 20.62 4.80
N GLU A 670 9.78 20.30 5.85
CA GLU A 670 10.32 21.29 6.79
C GLU A 670 11.24 22.30 6.08
N LEU A 671 12.06 21.83 5.12
CA LEU A 671 12.87 22.67 4.23
C LEU A 671 12.02 23.62 3.37
N LYS A 672 10.80 23.23 2.98
CA LYS A 672 9.89 24.07 2.18
C LYS A 672 9.12 25.07 3.05
N SER A 673 8.82 24.72 4.30
CA SER A 673 8.11 25.57 5.26
C SER A 673 9.06 26.50 6.04
N GLY A 674 10.07 27.06 5.38
CA GLY A 674 11.17 27.84 5.98
C GLY A 674 10.79 29.23 6.53
N GLY A 675 9.71 29.34 7.31
CA GLY A 675 9.40 30.46 8.20
C GLY A 675 9.37 29.95 9.63
N ALA A 676 10.09 30.61 10.55
CA ALA A 676 10.42 30.00 11.84
C ALA A 676 9.20 29.79 12.77
N SER A 677 9.01 28.54 13.21
CA SER A 677 8.24 28.18 14.40
C SER A 677 9.01 27.14 15.21
N ALA A 678 9.43 27.50 16.43
CA ALA A 678 10.11 26.54 17.32
C ALA A 678 9.13 25.44 17.78
N PRO A 679 9.60 24.19 17.98
CA PRO A 679 8.76 23.11 18.48
C PRO A 679 8.29 23.41 19.91
N ASN A 680 6.98 23.24 20.14
CA ASN A 680 6.34 23.61 21.41
C ASN A 680 6.61 22.53 22.49
N VAL A 681 7.61 22.76 23.33
CA VAL A 681 7.99 21.85 24.43
C VAL A 681 7.01 22.04 25.60
N PRO A 682 6.30 20.99 26.07
CA PRO A 682 5.45 21.10 27.25
C PRO A 682 6.32 21.32 28.50
N PRO A 683 5.89 22.15 29.47
CA PRO A 683 6.71 22.50 30.63
C PRO A 683 6.82 21.32 31.61
N THR A 684 7.89 20.55 31.52
CA THR A 684 8.27 19.56 32.54
C THR A 684 8.63 20.28 33.84
N ALA A 685 7.96 19.94 34.94
CA ALA A 685 8.22 20.58 36.23
C ALA A 685 9.64 20.24 36.75
N MET A 686 10.46 21.27 36.98
CA MET A 686 11.69 21.11 37.75
C MET A 686 11.35 21.01 39.24
N ASN A 687 11.72 19.88 39.87
CA ASN A 687 12.08 19.91 41.29
C ASN A 687 13.53 20.43 41.39
N GLY A 688 13.80 21.29 42.36
CA GLY A 688 15.11 21.93 42.53
C GLY A 688 16.17 20.99 43.12
N GLY A 689 17.43 21.38 42.93
CA GLY A 689 18.62 20.79 43.55
C GLY A 689 19.85 21.60 43.15
N ASP A 690 20.54 22.19 44.14
CA ASP A 690 21.69 23.06 43.92
C ASP A 690 22.94 22.30 43.45
N ALA A 691 23.70 22.91 42.55
CA ALA A 691 25.16 22.86 42.54
C ALA A 691 25.72 24.06 41.76
N SER A 692 26.78 24.68 42.28
CA SER A 692 27.54 25.76 41.65
C SER A 692 28.76 25.21 40.91
N GLU A 693 29.20 25.89 39.84
CA GLU A 693 30.51 26.61 39.80
C GLU A 693 30.85 27.20 38.42
N ASP A 694 31.56 28.32 38.50
CA ASP A 694 32.20 29.21 37.52
C ASP A 694 32.61 28.66 36.13
N ALA A 695 32.38 29.49 35.11
CA ALA A 695 33.40 29.81 34.10
C ALA A 695 33.16 31.21 33.50
N SER A 696 34.25 31.95 33.26
CA SER A 696 34.28 33.37 32.93
C SER A 696 33.74 33.77 31.55
N GLU A 697 33.36 35.04 31.49
CA GLU A 697 33.30 35.89 30.30
C GLU A 697 34.47 35.67 29.32
N ASP A 698 34.17 35.77 28.02
CA ASP A 698 35.01 36.54 27.08
C ASP A 698 34.14 36.96 25.89
N GLY A 699 34.25 38.23 25.45
CA GLY A 699 33.35 38.80 24.45
C GLY A 699 34.11 39.64 23.41
N PHE A 700 33.77 39.46 22.13
CA PHE A 700 34.29 40.27 21.04
C PHE A 700 33.24 40.53 19.97
N ASP A 701 32.76 41.78 19.91
CA ASP A 701 32.06 42.34 18.76
C ASP A 701 33.02 42.63 17.61
N PHE A 702 32.51 42.63 16.37
CA PHE A 702 32.95 43.59 15.35
C PHE A 702 31.89 43.79 14.27
N GLU A 703 31.43 45.03 14.09
CA GLU A 703 30.59 45.43 12.96
C GLU A 703 31.43 45.88 11.74
N GLY A 704 30.95 45.53 10.55
CA GLY A 704 30.65 46.53 9.52
C GLY A 704 31.72 46.97 8.51
N ILE A 705 31.27 47.05 7.24
CA ILE A 705 31.76 47.94 6.15
C ILE A 705 33.16 47.56 5.57
N GLY A 706 33.40 47.57 4.25
CA GLY A 706 32.52 47.77 3.09
C GLY A 706 33.27 48.28 1.83
N GLY A 707 32.87 47.83 0.64
CA GLY A 707 33.47 48.20 -0.66
C GLY A 707 34.59 47.25 -1.14
N ALA A 708 34.94 47.18 -2.43
CA ALA A 708 34.38 47.86 -3.61
C ALA A 708 34.52 47.00 -4.88
N LEU A 709 33.92 47.44 -5.99
CA LEU A 709 33.90 46.75 -7.29
C LEU A 709 35.25 46.83 -8.02
N GLY A 710 35.63 45.75 -8.71
CA GLY A 710 36.73 45.70 -9.67
C GLY A 710 36.41 44.71 -10.80
N ILE A 711 36.63 45.11 -12.04
CA ILE A 711 36.37 44.32 -13.26
C ILE A 711 37.72 44.03 -13.91
N ASP A 712 37.96 42.80 -14.35
CA ASP A 712 38.72 42.55 -15.59
C ASP A 712 38.51 41.12 -16.13
N SER A 713 38.95 40.88 -17.37
CA SER A 713 38.76 39.64 -18.13
C SER A 713 40.11 39.07 -18.64
N PRO A 714 40.19 37.78 -19.04
CA PRO A 714 41.45 37.04 -19.07
C PRO A 714 42.27 37.20 -20.37
N PRO A 715 43.59 36.88 -20.33
CA PRO A 715 44.43 36.70 -21.51
C PRO A 715 44.23 35.32 -22.16
N ASP A 716 44.74 35.17 -23.38
CA ASP A 716 44.31 34.16 -24.36
C ASP A 716 45.30 32.99 -24.59
N LEU A 717 44.87 32.04 -25.41
CA LEU A 717 45.51 30.81 -25.92
C LEU A 717 47.03 30.85 -26.17
N GLY A 718 47.72 29.77 -25.76
CA GLY A 718 49.08 29.41 -26.18
C GLY A 718 49.11 28.01 -26.81
N LEU A 719 49.66 27.87 -28.02
CA LEU A 719 49.65 26.65 -28.84
C LEU A 719 50.87 25.72 -28.62
N MET A 720 50.72 24.45 -29.00
CA MET A 720 51.79 23.43 -29.03
C MET A 720 52.92 23.79 -30.02
N PRO A 721 54.07 23.10 -29.95
CA PRO A 721 54.33 22.10 -30.99
C PRO A 721 54.82 20.71 -30.47
N LYS A 722 54.91 19.75 -31.40
CA LYS A 722 55.36 18.35 -31.21
C LYS A 722 56.75 18.11 -31.82
N ALA A 723 57.25 16.86 -31.65
CA ALA A 723 58.43 16.23 -32.26
C ALA A 723 59.77 16.41 -31.48
N SER A 724 60.76 15.52 -31.59
CA SER A 724 60.95 14.39 -32.53
C SER A 724 61.61 13.14 -31.91
N GLN A 725 61.55 12.00 -32.60
CA GLN A 725 62.33 10.78 -32.31
C GLN A 725 63.83 10.94 -32.61
N ARG A 726 64.69 10.09 -32.03
CA ARG A 726 65.88 9.50 -32.67
C ARG A 726 66.46 8.29 -31.90
N ASP A 727 67.35 7.56 -32.57
CA ASP A 727 67.66 6.14 -32.33
C ASP A 727 68.99 5.83 -31.59
N GLY A 728 69.10 4.60 -31.06
CA GLY A 728 70.36 3.90 -30.76
C GLY A 728 70.92 4.02 -29.32
N GLY A 729 71.65 3.03 -28.77
CA GLY A 729 71.84 1.65 -29.22
C GLY A 729 73.12 0.95 -28.69
N ILE A 730 72.99 -0.36 -28.35
CA ILE A 730 74.05 -1.40 -28.21
C ILE A 730 74.96 -1.41 -26.95
N GLY A 731 74.92 -2.56 -26.22
CA GLY A 731 76.03 -3.15 -25.43
C GLY A 731 76.20 -2.71 -23.96
N GLY A 732 76.62 -3.57 -23.01
CA GLY A 732 76.81 -5.03 -23.04
C GLY A 732 77.61 -5.61 -21.83
N ALA A 733 77.51 -6.93 -21.62
CA ALA A 733 78.35 -7.81 -20.77
C ALA A 733 78.18 -7.87 -19.22
N PHE A 734 77.81 -9.09 -18.76
CA PHE A 734 78.15 -9.75 -17.46
C PHE A 734 79.65 -10.21 -17.46
N PRO A 735 80.29 -10.82 -16.42
CA PRO A 735 79.82 -11.69 -15.29
C PRO A 735 80.24 -11.15 -13.88
N VAL A 736 80.38 -11.85 -12.74
CA VAL A 736 80.67 -13.26 -12.33
C VAL A 736 79.96 -13.64 -10.99
N MET A 737 79.93 -14.93 -10.65
CA MET A 737 79.32 -15.55 -9.44
C MET A 737 80.29 -15.75 -8.25
N SER A 738 79.74 -15.98 -7.04
CA SER A 738 80.14 -16.96 -5.97
C SER A 738 79.84 -16.41 -4.55
N ASN A 739 79.50 -17.19 -3.51
CA ASN A 739 79.10 -18.61 -3.41
C ASN A 739 78.23 -18.84 -2.14
N SER A 740 77.56 -20.01 -2.05
CA SER A 740 76.88 -20.58 -0.86
C SER A 740 77.85 -20.88 0.31
N PRO A 741 77.42 -21.16 1.56
CA PRO A 741 76.52 -22.26 2.02
C PRO A 741 75.46 -21.80 3.10
N GLU A 742 74.53 -22.57 3.73
CA GLU A 742 73.89 -23.91 3.56
C GLU A 742 72.57 -24.00 4.41
N PHE A 743 72.03 -25.22 4.63
CA PHE A 743 71.06 -25.77 5.62
C PHE A 743 70.58 -24.90 6.82
N VAL A 744 69.35 -25.07 7.36
CA VAL A 744 68.81 -26.28 8.02
C VAL A 744 67.35 -26.60 7.66
N ASP A 745 67.03 -27.90 7.65
CA ASP A 745 65.71 -28.50 7.49
C ASP A 745 65.27 -29.15 8.83
N LEU A 746 63.97 -29.13 9.18
CA LEU A 746 63.34 -30.04 10.15
C LEU A 746 61.83 -29.79 10.31
N GLU A 747 61.04 -30.83 10.05
CA GLU A 747 59.70 -31.03 10.61
C GLU A 747 59.81 -31.31 12.12
N ASP A 748 58.82 -30.92 12.96
CA ASP A 748 57.92 -31.89 13.64
C ASP A 748 56.85 -31.21 14.55
N MET A 749 55.81 -31.99 14.88
CA MET A 749 54.90 -31.91 16.04
C MET A 749 53.82 -30.80 16.16
N PHE A 750 52.57 -31.27 15.94
CA PHE A 750 51.24 -30.76 16.38
C PHE A 750 50.52 -29.66 15.58
#